data_AF-A0A6G0RSE2-F1
#
_entry.id   AF-A0A6G0RSE2-F1
#
_cell.length_a   1.000
_cell.length_b   1.000
_cell.length_c   1.000
_cell.angle_alpha   90.00
_cell.angle_beta   90.00
_cell.angle_gamma   90.00
#
_symmetry.space_group_name_H-M   'P 1'
#
loop_
_entity.id
_entity.type
_entity.pdbx_description
1 polymer ?
#
loop_
_entity_poly.entity_id
_entity_poly.type
_entity_poly.pdbx_seq_one_letter_code
_entity_poly.pdbx_strand_id
1 'polypeptide(L)'
;MKFHQAKQEAHEASQCVVAERWRQIAADALLVNEEAICDWCQQKVKKRKLLDHQEDECPERERPCPNAVNGCKEWVPVGKFDEHLRTDCSVTVERNTLAARAREKNSPVTCPECGVVVRLRHLERHFRDECVSRVVPCKNAAHGCKARLRWRDRHLHEDFMSLSKDRSIIEFKTGGDAYIALSNSTSQAPSPLSVDLPPPWTAEYFVWMVDAEEEILSLHKSSLGLMETVVVNTRENEQWQAKSDACKKKLKELKHKRKRKANDKTGTHLSGEEMSSAAKQLAEEFNDAENGLLATRKEIALARGWIEINLLEAKRILDTDVTDEESKQTLAAAIADQAAQLLQERTLLVQLLPEADRALLGDLEAWVKQLTSGSPSNESKAERQRKAAEQNSLLKKRSEFQAQLDALDPDDADTPRLQRRYEREIAKVDAKLALVSENKPTQLLERCGRHIIASSARNVISLVAGPNGEISFFRPSGAKAARAVNFNVRLERNRWNHVALSAGVKELSVFLNGELKSIRRGVFDLPMSRLGAQEQAESFQGFVLEVRYWKECRTVQQLQQHAASILHVAKCKTLLGYWTFEEGMGDLVDDMALKLPRSACFGTDWVLFDTPEVRRRFGVPPTPSLRDQTCCVVNQKLKLLAQRARDRELDAVPCRQHCEQVVAFRQLERHHRVECVHRLVVCKEVGCERVFRWSSEAQHLHQDCARHLYRDELVRRYHDKRELVKCILNCAQLVQRRFMPLHCHSQCVNRLVTCPWTDCGETIVAKSLTRHLQRECHSQSRVNERQMVEKARRRQKAKEAAEQEEEKEQGEC
;
A
#
# COMPACT_ATOMS: atom_id res chain seq x y z
N MET A 1 -47.68 -37.85 138.69
CA MET A 1 -47.19 -39.02 139.45
C MET A 1 -45.86 -39.43 138.87
N LYS A 2 -44.74 -39.21 139.56
CA LYS A 2 -43.40 -39.56 139.07
C LYS A 2 -43.12 -41.04 139.39
N PHE A 3 -42.97 -41.87 138.35
CA PHE A 3 -42.48 -43.24 138.48
C PHE A 3 -40.99 -43.21 138.87
N HIS A 4 -40.60 -44.08 139.78
CA HIS A 4 -39.23 -44.15 140.31
C HIS A 4 -38.28 -44.72 139.25
N GLN A 5 -37.23 -43.97 138.90
CA GLN A 5 -36.27 -44.25 137.82
C GLN A 5 -35.65 -45.66 137.89
N ALA A 6 -35.40 -46.18 139.10
CA ALA A 6 -34.87 -47.53 139.32
C ALA A 6 -35.79 -48.67 138.82
N LYS A 7 -37.11 -48.44 138.67
CA LYS A 7 -38.04 -49.44 138.13
C LYS A 7 -38.10 -49.47 136.60
N GLN A 8 -37.65 -48.39 135.93
CA GLN A 8 -37.61 -48.30 134.47
C GLN A 8 -36.38 -49.03 133.91
N GLU A 9 -35.21 -48.84 134.54
CA GLU A 9 -33.97 -49.51 134.16
C GLU A 9 -34.06 -51.04 134.30
N ALA A 10 -34.77 -51.54 135.31
CA ALA A 10 -34.99 -52.98 135.48
C ALA A 10 -35.90 -53.61 134.39
N HIS A 11 -36.89 -52.85 133.87
CA HIS A 11 -37.76 -53.28 132.78
C HIS A 11 -37.03 -53.31 131.44
N GLU A 12 -36.21 -52.29 131.16
CA GLU A 12 -35.37 -52.23 129.95
C GLU A 12 -34.30 -53.33 129.92
N ALA A 13 -33.79 -53.76 131.09
CA ALA A 13 -32.78 -54.80 131.18
C ALA A 13 -33.32 -56.23 130.99
N SER A 14 -34.61 -56.50 131.29
CA SER A 14 -35.12 -57.87 131.40
C SER A 14 -36.44 -58.17 130.69
N GLN A 15 -37.24 -57.18 130.30
CA GLN A 15 -38.63 -57.40 129.83
C GLN A 15 -39.06 -56.48 128.66
N CYS A 16 -38.17 -55.65 128.10
CA CYS A 16 -38.49 -54.72 127.01
C CYS A 16 -38.11 -55.25 125.61
N VAL A 17 -39.12 -55.61 124.80
CA VAL A 17 -38.99 -56.16 123.43
C VAL A 17 -38.28 -55.21 122.45
N VAL A 18 -38.38 -53.89 122.65
CA VAL A 18 -37.77 -52.90 121.75
C VAL A 18 -36.24 -52.92 121.87
N ALA A 19 -35.70 -53.10 123.08
CA ALA A 19 -34.25 -53.06 123.32
C ALA A 19 -33.53 -54.28 122.72
N GLU A 20 -34.19 -55.44 122.68
CA GLU A 20 -33.66 -56.67 122.08
C GLU A 20 -33.56 -56.56 120.55
N ARG A 21 -34.58 -55.98 119.90
CA ARG A 21 -34.61 -55.77 118.44
C ARG A 21 -33.51 -54.81 117.96
N TRP A 22 -33.17 -53.80 118.75
CA TRP A 22 -32.10 -52.85 118.41
C TRP A 22 -30.70 -53.48 118.46
N ARG A 23 -30.47 -54.46 119.35
CA ARG A 23 -29.19 -55.18 119.40
C ARG A 23 -28.97 -56.08 118.17
N GLN A 24 -30.02 -56.72 117.66
CA GLN A 24 -29.93 -57.51 116.43
C GLN A 24 -29.59 -56.65 115.21
N ILE A 25 -30.24 -55.49 115.03
CA ILE A 25 -29.97 -54.57 113.91
C ILE A 25 -28.52 -54.06 113.95
N ALA A 26 -27.95 -53.83 115.14
CA ALA A 26 -26.57 -53.37 115.28
C ALA A 26 -25.54 -54.44 114.88
N ALA A 27 -25.82 -55.73 115.08
CA ALA A 27 -24.93 -56.82 114.72
C ALA A 27 -24.87 -57.04 113.19
N ASP A 28 -26.01 -56.97 112.50
CA ASP A 28 -26.10 -57.20 111.05
C ASP A 28 -25.41 -56.07 110.23
N ALA A 29 -25.32 -54.85 110.77
CA ALA A 29 -24.71 -53.70 110.09
C ALA A 29 -23.17 -53.81 109.91
N LEU A 30 -22.49 -54.64 110.69
CA LEU A 30 -21.03 -54.80 110.64
C LEU A 30 -20.56 -55.70 109.47
N LEU A 31 -21.37 -56.65 109.00
CA LEU A 31 -21.02 -57.58 107.90
C LEU A 31 -21.20 -56.97 106.50
N VAL A 32 -21.99 -55.90 106.35
CA VAL A 32 -22.37 -55.32 105.04
C VAL A 32 -21.31 -54.35 104.49
N ASN A 33 -20.36 -53.90 105.30
CA ASN A 33 -19.38 -52.86 104.94
C ASN A 33 -17.95 -53.37 104.68
N GLU A 34 -17.72 -54.68 104.49
CA GLU A 34 -16.41 -55.19 104.09
C GLU A 34 -15.96 -54.68 102.71
N GLU A 35 -14.67 -54.36 102.57
CA GLU A 35 -14.04 -53.92 101.32
C GLU A 35 -13.53 -55.14 100.51
N ALA A 36 -13.86 -55.18 99.22
CA ALA A 36 -13.43 -56.19 98.25
C ALA A 36 -12.57 -55.55 97.14
N ILE A 37 -11.68 -56.29 96.52
CA ILE A 37 -10.83 -55.80 95.41
C ILE A 37 -11.52 -56.16 94.10
N CYS A 38 -11.60 -55.22 93.15
CA CYS A 38 -12.13 -55.48 91.81
C CYS A 38 -11.13 -56.30 90.98
N ASP A 39 -11.56 -57.45 90.48
CA ASP A 39 -10.68 -58.35 89.73
C ASP A 39 -10.22 -57.78 88.37
N TRP A 40 -10.90 -56.75 87.85
CA TRP A 40 -10.62 -56.18 86.51
C TRP A 40 -9.64 -55.01 86.55
N CYS A 41 -9.80 -54.09 87.50
CA CYS A 41 -8.96 -52.89 87.63
C CYS A 41 -8.09 -52.86 88.90
N GLN A 42 -8.23 -53.87 89.77
CA GLN A 42 -7.57 -54.00 91.08
C GLN A 42 -7.82 -52.86 92.08
N GLN A 43 -8.85 -52.03 91.86
CA GLN A 43 -9.25 -51.00 92.81
C GLN A 43 -10.04 -51.60 93.99
N LYS A 44 -9.87 -51.03 95.18
CA LYS A 44 -10.62 -51.42 96.39
C LYS A 44 -12.00 -50.79 96.38
N VAL A 45 -13.05 -51.62 96.43
CA VAL A 45 -14.45 -51.19 96.37
C VAL A 45 -15.25 -51.89 97.46
N LYS A 46 -16.23 -51.22 98.07
CA LYS A 46 -17.12 -51.86 99.06
C LYS A 46 -17.85 -53.02 98.40
N LYS A 47 -17.95 -54.18 99.07
CA LYS A 47 -18.51 -55.42 98.51
C LYS A 47 -19.91 -55.24 97.89
N ARG A 48 -20.76 -54.39 98.49
CA ARG A 48 -22.09 -54.03 97.97
C ARG A 48 -22.10 -53.26 96.63
N LYS A 49 -20.99 -52.57 96.31
CA LYS A 49 -20.81 -51.73 95.12
C LYS A 49 -19.84 -52.33 94.11
N LEU A 50 -19.36 -53.56 94.34
CA LEU A 50 -18.38 -54.19 93.46
C LEU A 50 -18.95 -54.45 92.07
N LEU A 51 -20.23 -54.87 91.99
CA LEU A 51 -20.95 -55.07 90.73
C LEU A 51 -21.19 -53.74 90.00
N ASP A 52 -21.73 -52.73 90.69
CA ASP A 52 -21.91 -51.38 90.13
C ASP A 52 -20.59 -50.82 89.57
N HIS A 53 -19.48 -51.04 90.30
CA HIS A 53 -18.17 -50.62 89.83
C HIS A 53 -17.72 -51.39 88.58
N GLN A 54 -17.91 -52.71 88.50
CA GLN A 54 -17.54 -53.50 87.33
C GLN A 54 -18.37 -53.12 86.08
N GLU A 55 -19.67 -52.91 86.24
CA GLU A 55 -20.58 -52.66 85.12
C GLU A 55 -20.53 -51.20 84.59
N ASP A 56 -20.41 -50.23 85.50
CA ASP A 56 -20.57 -48.81 85.15
C ASP A 56 -19.28 -47.99 85.27
N GLU A 57 -18.44 -48.25 86.27
CA GLU A 57 -17.30 -47.38 86.60
C GLU A 57 -15.93 -47.92 86.15
N CYS A 58 -15.80 -49.23 85.92
CA CYS A 58 -14.50 -49.87 85.69
C CYS A 58 -13.91 -49.46 84.33
N PRO A 59 -12.66 -48.95 84.27
CA PRO A 59 -12.02 -48.52 83.02
C PRO A 59 -11.65 -49.70 82.10
N GLU A 60 -11.44 -50.89 82.68
CA GLU A 60 -11.10 -52.12 81.96
C GLU A 60 -12.34 -52.88 81.44
N ARG A 61 -13.55 -52.33 81.61
CA ARG A 61 -14.76 -52.93 81.03
C ARG A 61 -14.73 -52.81 79.51
N GLU A 62 -15.00 -53.91 78.82
CA GLU A 62 -15.03 -53.92 77.36
C GLU A 62 -16.37 -53.42 76.83
N ARG A 63 -16.30 -52.50 75.88
CA ARG A 63 -17.46 -52.00 75.13
C ARG A 63 -17.10 -51.97 73.64
N PRO A 64 -18.08 -52.10 72.73
CA PRO A 64 -17.79 -51.99 71.31
C PRO A 64 -17.25 -50.60 71.01
N CYS A 65 -16.29 -50.51 70.08
CA CYS A 65 -15.71 -49.24 69.66
C CYS A 65 -16.81 -48.21 69.32
N PRO A 66 -16.65 -46.92 69.64
CA PRO A 66 -17.61 -45.88 69.27
C PRO A 66 -17.93 -45.82 67.77
N ASN A 67 -16.98 -46.25 66.92
CA ASN A 67 -17.14 -46.35 65.47
C ASN A 67 -17.71 -47.71 65.01
N ALA A 68 -18.29 -48.51 65.89
CA ALA A 68 -18.84 -49.82 65.52
C ALA A 68 -20.00 -49.72 64.53
N VAL A 69 -20.83 -48.69 64.67
CA VAL A 69 -21.89 -48.37 63.70
C VAL A 69 -21.33 -48.08 62.31
N ASN A 70 -20.10 -47.55 62.24
CA ASN A 70 -19.41 -47.21 61.00
C ASN A 70 -18.51 -48.33 60.47
N GLY A 71 -18.51 -49.52 61.10
CA GLY A 71 -17.86 -50.72 60.59
C GLY A 71 -16.65 -51.24 61.40
N CYS A 72 -16.27 -50.60 62.51
CA CYS A 72 -15.23 -51.15 63.40
C CYS A 72 -15.79 -52.29 64.26
N LYS A 73 -15.19 -53.48 64.22
CA LYS A 73 -15.73 -54.66 64.93
C LYS A 73 -15.07 -54.94 66.28
N GLU A 74 -14.14 -54.08 66.70
CA GLU A 74 -13.32 -54.31 67.89
C GLU A 74 -14.05 -53.91 69.18
N TRP A 75 -13.89 -54.76 70.20
CA TRP A 75 -14.29 -54.48 71.58
C TRP A 75 -13.06 -54.01 72.33
N VAL A 76 -13.15 -52.86 72.98
CA VAL A 76 -12.00 -52.18 73.57
C VAL A 76 -12.35 -51.80 75.02
N PRO A 77 -11.39 -51.86 75.95
CA PRO A 77 -11.55 -51.27 77.27
C PRO A 77 -11.89 -49.79 77.18
N VAL A 78 -12.90 -49.32 77.92
CA VAL A 78 -13.34 -47.92 77.88
C VAL A 78 -12.19 -46.95 78.17
N GLY A 79 -11.25 -47.30 79.06
CA GLY A 79 -10.05 -46.50 79.34
C GLY A 79 -9.06 -46.38 78.17
N LYS A 80 -9.15 -47.26 77.16
CA LYS A 80 -8.25 -47.31 75.98
C LYS A 80 -8.93 -46.92 74.67
N PHE A 81 -10.17 -46.44 74.73
CA PHE A 81 -10.91 -45.99 73.54
C PHE A 81 -10.15 -44.93 72.73
N ASP A 82 -9.58 -43.92 73.39
CA ASP A 82 -8.84 -42.85 72.72
C ASP A 82 -7.54 -43.32 72.09
N GLU A 83 -6.92 -44.36 72.65
CA GLU A 83 -5.72 -44.99 72.09
C GLU A 83 -6.10 -45.75 70.81
N HIS A 84 -7.05 -46.68 70.92
CA HIS A 84 -7.57 -47.43 69.77
C HIS A 84 -8.07 -46.51 68.64
N LEU A 85 -8.84 -45.46 68.93
CA LEU A 85 -9.33 -44.52 67.92
C LEU A 85 -8.20 -43.80 67.17
N ARG A 86 -7.03 -43.62 67.80
CA ARG A 86 -5.87 -42.96 67.19
C ARG A 86 -4.99 -43.90 66.39
N THR A 87 -4.76 -45.13 66.86
CA THR A 87 -3.77 -46.04 66.28
C THR A 87 -4.38 -47.19 65.49
N ASP A 88 -5.43 -47.83 66.00
CA ASP A 88 -5.84 -49.18 65.58
C ASP A 88 -7.22 -49.23 64.92
N CYS A 89 -8.07 -48.22 65.13
CA CYS A 89 -9.42 -48.18 64.59
C CYS A 89 -9.41 -48.08 63.05
N SER A 90 -9.76 -49.18 62.38
CA SER A 90 -9.80 -49.29 60.91
C SER A 90 -10.58 -48.15 60.24
N VAL A 91 -11.74 -47.77 60.79
CA VAL A 91 -12.58 -46.67 60.27
C VAL A 91 -11.85 -45.32 60.36
N THR A 92 -11.19 -45.04 61.49
CA THR A 92 -10.46 -43.78 61.66
C THR A 92 -9.22 -43.74 60.77
N VAL A 93 -8.50 -44.86 60.64
CA VAL A 93 -7.35 -45.00 59.75
C VAL A 93 -7.77 -44.79 58.29
N GLU A 94 -8.83 -45.44 57.81
CA GLU A 94 -9.36 -45.24 56.47
C GLU A 94 -9.80 -43.80 56.22
N ARG A 95 -10.53 -43.19 57.17
CA ARG A 95 -10.91 -41.78 57.08
C ARG A 95 -9.68 -40.86 56.99
N ASN A 96 -8.66 -41.12 57.80
CA ASN A 96 -7.43 -40.34 57.81
C ASN A 96 -6.62 -40.52 56.51
N THR A 97 -6.58 -41.73 55.94
CA THR A 97 -5.93 -41.99 54.64
C THR A 97 -6.67 -41.32 53.49
N LEU A 98 -8.01 -41.35 53.48
CA LEU A 98 -8.83 -40.62 52.51
C LEU A 98 -8.61 -39.10 52.65
N ALA A 99 -8.56 -38.58 53.88
CA ALA A 99 -8.25 -37.17 54.14
C ALA A 99 -6.83 -36.81 53.70
N ALA A 100 -5.84 -37.69 53.88
CA ALA A 100 -4.46 -37.51 53.39
C ALA A 100 -4.41 -37.45 51.86
N ARG A 101 -5.04 -38.41 51.16
CA ARG A 101 -5.16 -38.42 49.69
C ARG A 101 -5.91 -37.18 49.17
N ALA A 102 -6.94 -36.73 49.88
CA ALA A 102 -7.67 -35.52 49.53
C ALA A 102 -6.82 -34.26 49.71
N ARG A 103 -5.98 -34.19 50.76
CA ARG A 103 -5.01 -33.10 50.96
C ARG A 103 -3.95 -33.07 49.86
N GLU A 104 -3.39 -34.23 49.51
CA GLU A 104 -2.42 -34.37 48.41
C GLU A 104 -3.03 -33.93 47.06
N LYS A 105 -4.22 -34.43 46.72
CA LYS A 105 -4.92 -33.99 45.48
C LYS A 105 -5.26 -32.49 45.46
N ASN A 106 -5.42 -31.86 46.62
CA ASN A 106 -5.69 -30.43 46.77
C ASN A 106 -4.44 -29.59 47.01
N SER A 107 -3.24 -30.19 47.02
CA SER A 107 -2.01 -29.45 47.24
C SER A 107 -1.80 -28.45 46.10
N PRO A 108 -1.35 -27.21 46.40
CA PRO A 108 -0.99 -26.26 45.37
C PRO A 108 0.27 -26.72 44.65
N VAL A 109 0.23 -26.77 43.33
CA VAL A 109 1.34 -27.11 42.44
C VAL A 109 1.47 -26.01 41.39
N THR A 110 2.70 -25.57 41.14
CA THR A 110 2.99 -24.57 40.12
C THR A 110 3.06 -25.23 38.75
N CYS A 111 2.29 -24.71 37.79
CA CYS A 111 2.38 -25.17 36.41
C CYS A 111 3.77 -24.84 35.82
N PRO A 112 4.53 -25.83 35.30
CA PRO A 112 5.88 -25.63 34.78
C PRO A 112 5.92 -24.73 33.53
N GLU A 113 4.81 -24.61 32.80
CA GLU A 113 4.77 -23.89 31.51
C GLU A 113 4.28 -22.45 31.61
N CYS A 114 3.43 -22.13 32.59
CA CYS A 114 2.83 -20.79 32.74
C CYS A 114 3.06 -20.16 34.12
N GLY A 115 3.57 -20.91 35.10
CA GLY A 115 3.83 -20.42 36.45
C GLY A 115 2.59 -20.24 37.33
N VAL A 116 1.38 -20.52 36.84
CA VAL A 116 0.14 -20.40 37.63
C VAL A 116 0.07 -21.52 38.64
N VAL A 117 -0.28 -21.19 39.89
CA VAL A 117 -0.50 -22.15 40.97
C VAL A 117 -1.91 -22.73 40.85
N VAL A 118 -1.99 -24.06 40.71
CA VAL A 118 -3.26 -24.81 40.60
C VAL A 118 -3.25 -25.99 41.56
N ARG A 119 -4.44 -26.50 41.92
CA ARG A 119 -4.53 -27.75 42.70
C ARG A 119 -4.07 -28.93 41.85
N LEU A 120 -3.31 -29.87 42.42
CA LEU A 120 -2.79 -31.05 41.70
C LEU A 120 -3.87 -31.76 40.88
N ARG A 121 -5.06 -31.99 41.45
CA ARG A 121 -6.19 -32.63 40.74
C ARG A 121 -6.72 -31.86 39.53
N HIS A 122 -6.44 -30.57 39.41
CA HIS A 122 -6.85 -29.73 38.27
C HIS A 122 -5.70 -29.46 37.30
N LEU A 123 -4.48 -29.93 37.58
CA LEU A 123 -3.31 -29.61 36.76
C LEU A 123 -3.48 -30.11 35.31
N GLU A 124 -4.02 -31.31 35.11
CA GLU A 124 -4.31 -31.84 33.76
C GLU A 124 -5.37 -31.03 33.00
N ARG A 125 -6.45 -30.65 33.69
CA ARG A 125 -7.49 -29.78 33.12
C ARG A 125 -6.92 -28.42 32.77
N HIS A 126 -6.09 -27.86 33.65
CA HIS A 126 -5.39 -26.61 33.40
C HIS A 126 -4.55 -26.71 32.12
N PHE A 127 -3.72 -27.74 31.94
CA PHE A 127 -2.93 -27.90 30.71
C PHE A 127 -3.77 -27.97 29.44
N ARG A 128 -4.93 -28.62 29.50
CA ARG A 128 -5.81 -28.82 28.34
C ARG A 128 -6.62 -27.57 27.99
N ASP A 129 -7.20 -26.91 28.99
CA ASP A 129 -8.29 -25.95 28.77
C ASP A 129 -7.91 -24.51 29.13
N GLU A 130 -7.02 -24.30 30.09
CA GLU A 130 -6.80 -22.98 30.73
C GLU A 130 -5.39 -22.43 30.52
N CYS A 131 -4.38 -23.29 30.41
CA CYS A 131 -2.98 -22.91 30.36
C CYS A 131 -2.70 -22.03 29.14
N VAL A 132 -2.11 -20.86 29.37
CA VAL A 132 -1.77 -19.88 28.32
C VAL A 132 -0.62 -20.35 27.41
N SER A 133 0.19 -21.29 27.90
CA SER A 133 1.27 -21.92 27.14
C SER A 133 0.81 -23.15 26.36
N ARG A 134 -0.45 -23.58 26.47
CA ARG A 134 -0.99 -24.73 25.72
C ARG A 134 -0.93 -24.48 24.22
N VAL A 135 -0.65 -25.51 23.45
CA VAL A 135 -0.52 -25.42 21.98
C VAL A 135 -1.86 -25.68 21.32
N VAL A 136 -2.43 -24.66 20.68
CA VAL A 136 -3.71 -24.72 19.95
C VAL A 136 -3.49 -24.50 18.45
N PRO A 137 -4.36 -25.05 17.59
CA PRO A 137 -4.37 -24.68 16.17
C PRO A 137 -4.88 -23.24 15.98
N CYS A 138 -4.43 -22.61 14.89
CA CYS A 138 -4.97 -21.33 14.43
C CYS A 138 -6.49 -21.39 14.19
N LYS A 139 -7.21 -20.29 14.40
CA LYS A 139 -8.65 -20.12 14.11
C LYS A 139 -8.96 -20.47 12.66
N ASN A 140 -8.06 -20.11 11.75
CA ASN A 140 -8.18 -20.34 10.33
C ASN A 140 -7.63 -21.71 9.90
N ALA A 141 -7.47 -22.67 10.82
CA ALA A 141 -6.99 -24.00 10.48
C ALA A 141 -7.93 -24.73 9.49
N ALA A 142 -9.24 -24.54 9.65
CA ALA A 142 -10.23 -25.04 8.70
C ALA A 142 -10.09 -24.44 7.29
N HIS A 143 -9.52 -23.24 7.18
CA HIS A 143 -9.28 -22.53 5.92
C HIS A 143 -7.86 -22.75 5.37
N GLY A 144 -7.11 -23.70 5.92
CA GLY A 144 -5.81 -24.14 5.40
C GLY A 144 -4.59 -23.64 6.18
N CYS A 145 -4.75 -22.92 7.29
CA CYS A 145 -3.61 -22.56 8.14
C CYS A 145 -3.12 -23.77 8.97
N LYS A 146 -1.86 -24.18 8.79
CA LYS A 146 -1.27 -25.31 9.52
C LYS A 146 -0.56 -24.91 10.83
N ALA A 147 -0.63 -23.64 11.23
CA ALA A 147 0.07 -23.14 12.40
C ALA A 147 -0.51 -23.70 13.70
N ARG A 148 0.39 -24.14 14.59
CA ARG A 148 0.10 -24.54 15.97
C ARG A 148 0.91 -23.62 16.89
N LEU A 149 0.21 -22.88 17.73
CA LEU A 149 0.78 -21.77 18.50
C LEU A 149 0.44 -21.93 19.97
N ARG A 150 1.27 -21.37 20.84
CA ARG A 150 0.88 -21.19 22.25
C ARG A 150 -0.34 -20.26 22.29
N TRP A 151 -1.31 -20.57 23.15
CA TRP A 151 -2.55 -19.79 23.26
C TRP A 151 -2.29 -18.28 23.44
N ARG A 152 -1.31 -17.93 24.28
CA ARG A 152 -0.91 -16.53 24.48
C ARG A 152 -0.40 -15.82 23.22
N ASP A 153 0.23 -16.54 22.29
CA ASP A 153 0.85 -15.98 21.08
C ASP A 153 -0.10 -16.05 19.87
N ARG A 154 -1.24 -16.75 20.02
CA ARG A 154 -2.24 -16.95 18.97
C ARG A 154 -2.76 -15.63 18.39
N HIS A 155 -2.97 -14.62 19.24
CA HIS A 155 -3.47 -13.32 18.80
C HIS A 155 -2.48 -12.62 17.84
N LEU A 156 -1.17 -12.71 18.06
CA LEU A 156 -0.16 -12.12 17.17
C LEU A 156 -0.17 -12.72 15.76
N HIS A 157 -0.63 -13.96 15.62
CA HIS A 157 -0.76 -14.63 14.33
C HIS A 157 -2.11 -14.35 13.66
N GLU A 158 -3.15 -14.15 14.46
CA GLU A 158 -4.53 -13.97 13.99
C GLU A 158 -4.92 -12.50 13.83
N ASP A 159 -4.15 -11.57 14.40
CA ASP A 159 -4.46 -10.15 14.38
C ASP A 159 -4.29 -9.58 12.97
N PHE A 160 -5.41 -9.32 12.32
CA PHE A 160 -5.49 -8.72 11.00
C PHE A 160 -5.00 -7.27 11.00
N MET A 161 -5.15 -6.54 12.10
CA MET A 161 -4.75 -5.14 12.23
C MET A 161 -3.25 -4.99 12.44
N SER A 162 -2.57 -6.06 12.85
CA SER A 162 -1.10 -6.12 12.98
C SER A 162 -0.35 -6.28 11.66
N LEU A 163 -1.05 -6.62 10.57
CA LEU A 163 -0.46 -6.74 9.24
C LEU A 163 0.05 -5.35 8.81
N SER A 164 1.37 -5.22 8.80
CA SER A 164 2.12 -3.96 8.78
C SER A 164 1.87 -3.06 7.55
N LYS A 165 2.49 -1.87 7.57
CA LYS A 165 2.49 -0.86 6.49
C LYS A 165 2.65 -1.49 5.11
N ASP A 166 2.14 -0.79 4.10
CA ASP A 166 2.21 -1.26 2.72
C ASP A 166 3.63 -1.62 2.30
N ARG A 167 3.72 -2.69 1.51
CA ARG A 167 4.97 -3.25 1.04
C ARG A 167 5.77 -2.22 0.27
N SER A 168 7.10 -2.23 0.40
CA SER A 168 7.96 -1.39 -0.41
C SER A 168 8.72 -2.20 -1.46
N ILE A 169 9.06 -1.53 -2.55
CA ILE A 169 9.99 -2.00 -3.58
C ILE A 169 11.04 -0.91 -3.77
N ILE A 170 12.22 -1.33 -4.24
CA ILE A 170 13.30 -0.40 -4.56
C ILE A 170 13.31 -0.17 -6.07
N GLU A 171 13.22 1.08 -6.48
CA GLU A 171 13.36 1.53 -7.86
C GLU A 171 14.82 1.84 -8.14
N PHE A 172 15.35 1.29 -9.23
CA PHE A 172 16.60 1.71 -9.82
C PHE A 172 16.27 2.67 -10.96
N LYS A 173 16.62 3.94 -10.78
CA LYS A 173 16.25 5.02 -11.71
C LYS A 173 16.80 4.77 -13.11
N THR A 174 16.02 5.22 -14.09
CA THR A 174 16.49 5.35 -15.47
C THR A 174 17.62 6.39 -15.53
N GLY A 175 18.69 6.10 -16.29
CA GLY A 175 19.83 7.01 -16.44
C GLY A 175 21.20 6.50 -15.97
N GLY A 176 21.32 5.24 -15.55
CA GLY A 176 22.57 4.47 -15.68
C GLY A 176 23.34 4.16 -14.41
N ASP A 177 23.32 4.99 -13.36
CA ASP A 177 24.27 4.84 -12.23
C ASP A 177 23.62 4.39 -10.90
N ALA A 178 22.44 3.78 -10.93
CA ALA A 178 21.75 3.33 -9.71
C ALA A 178 22.36 2.02 -9.17
N TYR A 179 22.81 1.96 -7.92
CA TYR A 179 23.34 0.71 -7.34
C TYR A 179 23.22 0.64 -5.82
N ILE A 180 23.37 -0.58 -5.29
CA ILE A 180 23.46 -0.88 -3.86
C ILE A 180 24.85 -1.46 -3.59
N ALA A 181 25.63 -0.80 -2.74
CA ALA A 181 27.00 -1.20 -2.39
C ALA A 181 27.00 -2.30 -1.32
N LEU A 182 27.21 -3.55 -1.74
CA LEU A 182 27.22 -4.72 -0.84
C LEU A 182 28.54 -4.83 -0.05
N SER A 183 29.65 -4.32 -0.60
CA SER A 183 30.96 -4.30 0.06
C SER A 183 31.50 -2.87 0.18
N ASN A 184 31.89 -2.43 1.38
CA ASN A 184 32.51 -1.11 1.60
C ASN A 184 33.97 -1.12 1.10
N SER A 185 34.19 -0.67 -0.14
CA SER A 185 35.53 -0.49 -0.72
C SER A 185 36.19 0.85 -0.36
N THR A 186 35.70 1.57 0.65
CA THR A 186 36.25 2.88 1.07
C THR A 186 37.51 2.79 1.94
N SER A 187 37.99 1.58 2.28
CA SER A 187 39.17 1.39 3.13
C SER A 187 40.26 0.62 2.38
N GLN A 188 41.47 1.19 2.35
CA GLN A 188 42.69 0.67 1.70
C GLN A 188 43.22 -0.65 2.32
N ALA A 189 42.42 -1.38 3.09
CA ALA A 189 42.77 -2.68 3.64
C ALA A 189 41.90 -3.77 2.98
N PRO A 190 42.49 -4.87 2.47
CA PRO A 190 41.72 -5.96 1.89
C PRO A 190 40.91 -6.66 2.99
N SER A 191 39.63 -6.31 3.09
CA SER A 191 38.63 -7.10 3.80
C SER A 191 38.41 -8.42 3.04
N PRO A 192 38.23 -9.57 3.72
CA PRO A 192 37.96 -10.86 3.09
C PRO A 192 36.63 -10.93 2.31
N LEU A 193 35.81 -9.85 2.33
CA LEU A 193 34.53 -9.71 1.63
C LEU A 193 34.62 -9.01 0.26
N SER A 194 35.80 -8.59 -0.20
CA SER A 194 36.00 -7.95 -1.52
C SER A 194 36.10 -8.94 -2.69
N VAL A 195 35.80 -10.22 -2.46
CA VAL A 195 36.02 -11.31 -3.41
C VAL A 195 34.68 -11.88 -3.85
N ASP A 196 34.48 -11.99 -5.17
CA ASP A 196 33.33 -12.68 -5.76
C ASP A 196 33.21 -14.11 -5.24
N LEU A 197 31.98 -14.56 -5.04
CA LEU A 197 31.72 -15.86 -4.43
C LEU A 197 31.87 -16.97 -5.49
N PRO A 198 32.81 -17.92 -5.33
CA PRO A 198 32.96 -19.02 -6.28
C PRO A 198 31.79 -20.01 -6.18
N PRO A 199 31.47 -20.75 -7.27
CA PRO A 199 30.47 -21.83 -7.24
C PRO A 199 30.73 -22.88 -6.14
N PRO A 200 29.69 -23.53 -5.59
CA PRO A 200 28.29 -23.45 -6.01
C PRO A 200 27.52 -22.28 -5.38
N TRP A 201 26.67 -21.63 -6.17
CA TRP A 201 25.76 -20.59 -5.69
C TRP A 201 24.46 -20.52 -6.50
N THR A 202 23.45 -19.93 -5.89
CA THR A 202 22.20 -19.48 -6.54
C THR A 202 21.88 -18.06 -6.08
N ALA A 203 21.61 -17.18 -7.03
CA ALA A 203 21.14 -15.82 -6.79
C ALA A 203 19.72 -15.67 -7.34
N GLU A 204 18.77 -15.29 -6.49
CA GLU A 204 17.39 -15.01 -6.85
C GLU A 204 17.12 -13.51 -6.81
N TYR A 205 16.38 -13.03 -7.80
CA TYR A 205 15.93 -11.66 -7.94
C TYR A 205 14.46 -11.65 -8.35
N PHE A 206 13.62 -10.84 -7.70
CA PHE A 206 12.31 -10.49 -8.26
C PHE A 206 12.44 -9.12 -8.89
N VAL A 207 12.28 -9.06 -10.21
CA VAL A 207 12.52 -7.85 -10.98
C VAL A 207 11.31 -7.51 -11.84
N TRP A 208 11.03 -6.22 -11.93
CA TRP A 208 10.08 -5.63 -12.86
C TRP A 208 10.88 -4.72 -13.80
N MET A 209 10.90 -5.06 -15.09
CA MET A 209 11.55 -4.24 -16.11
C MET A 209 10.75 -2.96 -16.34
N VAL A 210 11.42 -1.83 -16.51
CA VAL A 210 10.80 -0.57 -16.95
C VAL A 210 9.95 -0.78 -18.22
N ASP A 211 8.90 0.02 -18.36
CA ASP A 211 8.00 -0.05 -19.51
C ASP A 211 8.78 0.25 -20.81
N ALA A 212 8.42 -0.40 -21.92
CA ALA A 212 9.16 -0.28 -23.18
C ALA A 212 9.31 1.18 -23.65
N GLU A 213 8.23 1.96 -23.54
CA GLU A 213 8.17 3.37 -23.91
C GLU A 213 9.11 4.24 -23.05
N GLU A 214 9.10 4.04 -21.72
CA GLU A 214 9.99 4.74 -20.78
C GLU A 214 11.48 4.45 -21.06
N GLU A 215 11.83 3.20 -21.38
CA GLU A 215 13.21 2.84 -21.72
C GLU A 215 13.66 3.45 -23.06
N ILE A 216 12.79 3.45 -24.08
CA ILE A 216 13.07 4.10 -25.36
C ILE A 216 13.33 5.59 -25.16
N LEU A 217 12.48 6.27 -24.38
CA LEU A 217 12.65 7.70 -24.09
C LEU A 217 13.93 7.98 -23.31
N SER A 218 14.28 7.17 -22.31
CA SER A 218 15.53 7.23 -21.56
C SER A 218 16.75 7.12 -22.50
N LEU A 219 16.70 6.17 -23.44
CA LEU A 219 17.78 5.97 -24.40
C LEU A 219 17.93 7.10 -25.37
N HIS A 220 16.80 7.56 -25.89
CA HIS A 220 16.75 8.72 -26.75
C HIS A 220 17.34 9.95 -26.03
N LYS A 221 16.98 10.16 -24.75
CA LYS A 221 17.50 11.26 -23.93
C LYS A 221 19.01 11.19 -23.74
N SER A 222 19.53 10.00 -23.44
CA SER A 222 20.98 9.77 -23.31
C SER A 222 21.70 10.06 -24.64
N SER A 223 21.16 9.60 -25.77
CA SER A 223 21.70 9.88 -27.11
C SER A 223 21.73 11.37 -27.45
N LEU A 224 20.70 12.14 -27.06
CA LEU A 224 20.68 13.59 -27.25
C LEU A 224 21.79 14.29 -26.44
N GLY A 225 22.00 13.90 -25.17
CA GLY A 225 23.10 14.42 -24.35
C GLY A 225 24.48 14.09 -24.92
N LEU A 226 24.65 12.88 -25.46
CA LEU A 226 25.87 12.48 -26.15
C LEU A 226 26.07 13.25 -27.46
N MET A 227 25.00 13.64 -28.15
CA MET A 227 25.10 14.44 -29.38
C MET A 227 25.66 15.85 -29.08
N GLU A 228 25.26 16.47 -27.97
CA GLU A 228 25.88 17.71 -27.50
C GLU A 228 27.40 17.53 -27.30
N THR A 229 27.81 16.41 -26.70
CA THR A 229 29.22 16.05 -26.53
C THR A 229 29.95 15.92 -27.87
N VAL A 230 29.34 15.26 -28.86
CA VAL A 230 29.90 15.13 -30.22
C VAL A 230 30.10 16.50 -30.85
N VAL A 231 29.10 17.36 -30.80
CA VAL A 231 29.13 18.67 -31.47
C VAL A 231 30.14 19.61 -30.82
N VAL A 232 30.18 19.68 -29.49
CA VAL A 232 31.14 20.49 -28.74
C VAL A 232 32.57 20.03 -29.02
N ASN A 233 32.84 18.73 -28.88
CA ASN A 233 34.18 18.19 -29.11
C ASN A 233 34.60 18.29 -30.58
N THR A 234 33.67 18.26 -31.55
CA THR A 234 33.99 18.46 -32.97
C THR A 234 34.53 19.87 -33.21
N ARG A 235 33.86 20.89 -32.64
CA ARG A 235 34.33 22.28 -32.72
C ARG A 235 35.68 22.46 -32.01
N GLU A 236 35.85 21.87 -30.83
CA GLU A 236 37.14 21.90 -30.13
C GLU A 236 38.24 21.19 -30.93
N ASN A 237 37.93 20.08 -31.60
CA ASN A 237 38.86 19.37 -32.47
C ASN A 237 39.36 20.27 -33.60
N GLU A 238 38.47 21.01 -34.25
CA GLU A 238 38.83 21.98 -35.29
C GLU A 238 39.74 23.10 -34.75
N GLN A 239 39.49 23.58 -33.53
CA GLN A 239 40.37 24.57 -32.89
C GLN A 239 41.75 24.01 -32.59
N TRP A 240 41.83 22.78 -32.06
CA TRP A 240 43.11 22.09 -31.83
C TRP A 240 43.85 21.79 -33.13
N GLN A 241 43.12 21.45 -34.20
CA GLN A 241 43.67 21.26 -35.54
C GLN A 241 44.29 22.55 -36.06
N ALA A 242 43.58 23.68 -35.96
CA ALA A 242 44.09 24.99 -36.34
C ALA A 242 45.34 25.39 -35.53
N LYS A 243 45.37 25.09 -34.22
CA LYS A 243 46.56 25.30 -33.36
C LYS A 243 47.75 24.43 -33.81
N SER A 244 47.52 23.15 -34.10
CA SER A 244 48.57 22.23 -34.61
C SER A 244 49.13 22.75 -35.94
N ASP A 245 48.27 23.19 -36.85
CA ASP A 245 48.69 23.70 -38.17
C ASP A 245 49.39 25.07 -38.08
N ALA A 246 48.96 25.95 -37.17
CA ALA A 246 49.67 27.18 -36.83
C ALA A 246 51.07 26.90 -36.27
N CYS A 247 51.22 25.90 -35.39
CA CYS A 247 52.51 25.48 -34.86
C CYS A 247 53.43 24.95 -35.99
N LYS A 248 52.90 24.13 -36.91
CA LYS A 248 53.65 23.66 -38.09
C LYS A 248 54.10 24.82 -38.97
N LYS A 249 53.29 25.87 -39.12
CA LYS A 249 53.65 27.08 -39.88
C LYS A 249 54.76 27.88 -39.18
N LYS A 250 54.64 28.16 -37.88
CA LYS A 250 55.69 28.80 -37.06
C LYS A 250 57.02 28.01 -37.13
N LEU A 251 56.96 26.68 -37.14
CA LEU A 251 58.14 25.82 -37.24
C LEU A 251 58.85 25.98 -38.60
N LYS A 252 58.09 26.08 -39.70
CA LYS A 252 58.65 26.35 -41.05
C LYS A 252 59.32 27.72 -41.09
N GLU A 253 58.70 28.73 -40.48
CA GLU A 253 59.25 30.10 -40.40
C GLU A 253 60.55 30.15 -39.57
N LEU A 254 60.60 29.47 -38.42
CA LEU A 254 61.83 29.35 -37.61
C LEU A 254 62.97 28.64 -38.37
N LYS A 255 62.65 27.56 -39.11
CA LYS A 255 63.62 26.89 -40.00
C LYS A 255 64.13 27.83 -41.09
N HIS A 256 63.26 28.65 -41.67
CA HIS A 256 63.63 29.61 -42.70
C HIS A 256 64.49 30.76 -42.16
N LYS A 257 64.19 31.27 -40.96
CA LYS A 257 65.01 32.28 -40.25
C LYS A 257 66.39 31.72 -39.90
N ARG A 258 66.46 30.46 -39.45
CA ARG A 258 67.74 29.75 -39.21
C ARG A 258 68.57 29.58 -40.48
N LYS A 259 67.93 29.30 -41.63
CA LYS A 259 68.61 29.18 -42.94
C LYS A 259 69.11 30.54 -43.47
N ARG A 260 68.36 31.63 -43.25
CA ARG A 260 68.82 33.01 -43.56
C ARG A 260 69.99 33.47 -42.70
N LYS A 261 70.04 33.07 -41.42
CA LYS A 261 71.17 33.35 -40.51
C LYS A 261 72.51 32.77 -40.99
N ALA A 262 72.51 31.76 -41.87
CA ALA A 262 73.71 31.19 -42.47
C ALA A 262 74.23 31.98 -43.69
N ASN A 263 73.43 32.86 -44.28
CA ASN A 263 73.73 33.49 -45.58
C ASN A 263 73.81 35.03 -45.56
N ASP A 264 73.46 35.70 -44.45
CA ASP A 264 73.30 37.16 -44.42
C ASP A 264 73.95 37.78 -43.17
N LYS A 265 74.87 38.75 -43.36
CA LYS A 265 75.72 39.35 -42.31
C LYS A 265 75.18 40.67 -41.73
N THR A 266 74.00 41.14 -42.15
CA THR A 266 73.54 42.53 -41.83
C THR A 266 72.08 42.68 -41.40
N GLY A 267 71.37 41.60 -41.08
CA GLY A 267 69.95 41.68 -40.64
C GLY A 267 69.76 41.47 -39.13
N THR A 268 68.88 42.27 -38.51
CA THR A 268 68.48 42.25 -37.08
C THR A 268 68.35 40.81 -36.54
N HIS A 269 69.25 40.43 -35.63
CA HIS A 269 69.48 39.05 -35.22
C HIS A 269 68.69 38.67 -33.95
N LEU A 270 67.98 37.55 -33.97
CA LEU A 270 67.56 36.83 -32.74
C LEU A 270 68.77 36.05 -32.18
N SER A 271 68.97 36.11 -30.86
CA SER A 271 70.07 35.45 -30.14
C SER A 271 69.93 33.91 -30.20
N GLY A 272 71.02 33.18 -29.95
CA GLY A 272 70.98 31.70 -29.92
C GLY A 272 70.05 31.16 -28.81
N GLU A 273 69.98 31.86 -27.68
CA GLU A 273 69.10 31.52 -26.56
C GLU A 273 67.64 31.80 -26.88
N GLU A 274 67.32 32.92 -27.55
CA GLU A 274 65.96 33.27 -27.98
C GLU A 274 65.41 32.27 -29.01
N MET A 275 66.27 31.77 -29.90
CA MET A 275 65.89 30.72 -30.85
C MET A 275 65.63 29.37 -30.16
N SER A 276 66.37 29.07 -29.09
CA SER A 276 66.19 27.84 -28.31
C SER A 276 64.93 27.89 -27.45
N SER A 277 64.67 29.02 -26.77
CA SER A 277 63.46 29.22 -25.97
C SER A 277 62.20 29.21 -26.86
N ALA A 278 62.22 29.89 -28.01
CA ALA A 278 61.12 29.87 -28.97
C ALA A 278 60.86 28.46 -29.54
N ALA A 279 61.91 27.66 -29.78
CA ALA A 279 61.76 26.28 -30.24
C ALA A 279 61.18 25.37 -29.15
N LYS A 280 61.54 25.58 -27.88
CA LYS A 280 61.00 24.83 -26.74
C LYS A 280 59.53 25.15 -26.50
N GLN A 281 59.17 26.43 -26.47
CA GLN A 281 57.77 26.87 -26.36
C GLN A 281 56.92 26.31 -27.51
N LEU A 282 57.43 26.35 -28.74
CA LEU A 282 56.72 25.78 -29.89
C LEU A 282 56.53 24.26 -29.80
N ALA A 283 57.48 23.55 -29.20
CA ALA A 283 57.37 22.11 -28.99
C ALA A 283 56.33 21.77 -27.91
N GLU A 284 56.23 22.57 -26.85
CA GLU A 284 55.20 22.47 -25.82
C GLU A 284 53.81 22.78 -26.40
N GLU A 285 53.64 23.91 -27.11
CA GLU A 285 52.39 24.28 -27.81
C GLU A 285 51.92 23.19 -28.79
N PHE A 286 52.85 22.59 -29.54
CA PHE A 286 52.54 21.51 -30.48
C PHE A 286 52.12 20.22 -29.76
N ASN A 287 52.80 19.87 -28.67
CA ASN A 287 52.46 18.68 -27.88
C ASN A 287 51.07 18.83 -27.23
N ASP A 288 50.73 20.02 -26.73
CA ASP A 288 49.41 20.30 -26.16
C ASP A 288 48.32 20.25 -27.23
N ALA A 289 48.60 20.79 -28.43
CA ALA A 289 47.66 20.71 -29.55
C ALA A 289 47.42 19.28 -30.04
N GLU A 290 48.45 18.45 -30.13
CA GLU A 290 48.31 17.03 -30.47
C GLU A 290 47.56 16.25 -29.38
N ASN A 291 47.85 16.50 -28.09
CA ASN A 291 47.12 15.87 -27.00
C ASN A 291 45.62 16.26 -26.99
N GLY A 292 45.32 17.54 -27.23
CA GLY A 292 43.94 18.03 -27.35
C GLY A 292 43.20 17.42 -28.54
N LEU A 293 43.87 17.26 -29.69
CA LEU A 293 43.32 16.54 -30.86
C LEU A 293 42.98 15.09 -30.55
N LEU A 294 43.86 14.39 -29.81
CA LEU A 294 43.67 12.99 -29.45
C LEU A 294 42.51 12.81 -28.47
N ALA A 295 42.46 13.64 -27.43
CA ALA A 295 41.39 13.62 -26.43
C ALA A 295 40.03 13.86 -27.09
N THR A 296 39.89 14.94 -27.86
CA THR A 296 38.62 15.28 -28.53
C THR A 296 38.20 14.23 -29.57
N ARG A 297 39.13 13.64 -30.35
CA ARG A 297 38.80 12.52 -31.26
C ARG A 297 38.29 11.29 -30.52
N LYS A 298 38.90 10.96 -29.38
CA LYS A 298 38.49 9.83 -28.55
C LYS A 298 37.07 10.04 -28.01
N GLU A 299 36.78 11.22 -27.45
CA GLU A 299 35.45 11.55 -26.92
C GLU A 299 34.37 11.55 -28.00
N ILE A 300 34.65 12.10 -29.19
CA ILE A 300 33.72 12.05 -30.33
C ILE A 300 33.41 10.60 -30.72
N ALA A 301 34.44 9.75 -30.84
CA ALA A 301 34.26 8.35 -31.22
C ALA A 301 33.47 7.56 -30.16
N LEU A 302 33.72 7.83 -28.87
CA LEU A 302 32.97 7.27 -27.75
C LEU A 302 31.49 7.65 -27.83
N ALA A 303 31.21 8.96 -27.88
CA ALA A 303 29.85 9.47 -27.86
C ALA A 303 29.04 8.98 -29.06
N ARG A 304 29.62 8.99 -30.28
CA ARG A 304 28.97 8.45 -31.48
C ARG A 304 28.64 6.97 -31.37
N GLY A 305 29.55 6.17 -30.82
CA GLY A 305 29.30 4.75 -30.68
C GLY A 305 28.27 4.41 -29.59
N TRP A 306 28.19 5.20 -28.52
CA TRP A 306 27.09 5.09 -27.54
C TRP A 306 25.74 5.49 -28.13
N ILE A 307 25.69 6.57 -28.92
CA ILE A 307 24.48 6.98 -29.66
C ILE A 307 24.00 5.83 -30.56
N GLU A 308 24.90 5.22 -31.32
CA GLU A 308 24.58 4.08 -32.18
C GLU A 308 23.99 2.91 -31.37
N ILE A 309 24.63 2.55 -30.25
CA ILE A 309 24.18 1.47 -29.35
C ILE A 309 22.79 1.76 -28.79
N ASN A 310 22.57 2.97 -28.29
CA ASN A 310 21.33 3.37 -27.64
C ASN A 310 20.17 3.39 -28.63
N LEU A 311 20.36 3.97 -29.81
CA LEU A 311 19.30 4.12 -30.80
C LEU A 311 18.96 2.79 -31.49
N LEU A 312 19.95 1.93 -31.74
CA LEU A 312 19.68 0.57 -32.25
C LEU A 312 18.91 -0.26 -31.23
N GLU A 313 19.19 -0.11 -29.94
CA GLU A 313 18.45 -0.79 -28.88
C GLU A 313 17.05 -0.22 -28.70
N ALA A 314 16.89 1.11 -28.73
CA ALA A 314 15.58 1.76 -28.71
C ALA A 314 14.72 1.29 -29.89
N LYS A 315 15.30 1.17 -31.10
CA LYS A 315 14.62 0.60 -32.25
C LYS A 315 14.25 -0.87 -32.05
N ARG A 316 15.15 -1.70 -31.50
CA ARG A 316 14.85 -3.10 -31.18
C ARG A 316 13.66 -3.22 -30.24
N ILE A 317 13.61 -2.40 -29.19
CA ILE A 317 12.52 -2.38 -28.20
C ILE A 317 11.22 -1.93 -28.88
N LEU A 318 11.28 -0.88 -29.71
CA LEU A 318 10.12 -0.41 -30.50
C LEU A 318 9.56 -1.53 -31.39
N ASP A 319 10.43 -2.22 -32.12
CA ASP A 319 10.02 -3.26 -33.07
C ASP A 319 9.54 -4.55 -32.38
N THR A 320 10.03 -4.85 -31.16
CA THR A 320 9.76 -6.12 -30.46
C THR A 320 8.65 -5.99 -29.40
N ASP A 321 8.70 -4.94 -28.58
CA ASP A 321 7.93 -4.81 -27.35
C ASP A 321 6.74 -3.83 -27.47
N VAL A 322 6.73 -2.96 -28.50
CA VAL A 322 5.63 -2.02 -28.76
C VAL A 322 4.80 -2.50 -29.95
N THR A 323 3.75 -3.27 -29.67
CA THR A 323 2.92 -3.90 -30.72
C THR A 323 1.78 -3.02 -31.23
N ASP A 324 1.30 -2.09 -30.41
CA ASP A 324 0.12 -1.27 -30.70
C ASP A 324 0.49 -0.01 -31.49
N GLU A 325 -0.27 0.28 -32.55
CA GLU A 325 -0.01 1.44 -33.43
C GLU A 325 -0.33 2.79 -32.77
N GLU A 326 -1.30 2.85 -31.83
CA GLU A 326 -1.60 4.05 -31.05
C GLU A 326 -0.45 4.35 -30.08
N SER A 327 0.10 3.32 -29.41
CA SER A 327 1.31 3.46 -28.59
C SER A 327 2.51 3.94 -29.41
N LYS A 328 2.73 3.40 -30.63
CA LYS A 328 3.81 3.86 -31.51
C LYS A 328 3.67 5.33 -31.90
N GLN A 329 2.47 5.78 -32.25
CA GLN A 329 2.20 7.19 -32.59
C GLN A 329 2.41 8.10 -31.38
N THR A 330 1.89 7.70 -30.22
CA THR A 330 2.07 8.44 -28.96
C THR A 330 3.55 8.56 -28.60
N LEU A 331 4.31 7.47 -28.73
CA LEU A 331 5.74 7.45 -28.46
C LEU A 331 6.53 8.29 -29.47
N ALA A 332 6.17 8.26 -30.75
CA ALA A 332 6.79 9.12 -31.77
C ALA A 332 6.59 10.61 -31.44
N ALA A 333 5.39 11.01 -31.01
CA ALA A 333 5.13 12.36 -30.53
C ALA A 333 5.97 12.70 -29.29
N ALA A 334 6.06 11.80 -28.31
CA ALA A 334 6.87 11.99 -27.11
C ALA A 334 8.38 12.13 -27.41
N ILE A 335 8.90 11.37 -28.38
CA ILE A 335 10.30 11.47 -28.85
C ILE A 335 10.54 12.85 -29.49
N ALA A 336 9.63 13.31 -30.35
CA ALA A 336 9.71 14.61 -30.99
C ALA A 336 9.65 15.76 -29.96
N ASP A 337 8.74 15.68 -29.00
CA ASP A 337 8.61 16.66 -27.92
C ASP A 337 9.87 16.68 -27.04
N GLN A 338 10.44 15.52 -26.70
CA GLN A 338 11.67 15.43 -25.92
C GLN A 338 12.86 16.08 -26.65
N ALA A 339 12.98 15.85 -27.96
CA ALA A 339 14.00 16.50 -28.78
C ALA A 339 13.80 18.02 -28.83
N ALA A 340 12.55 18.47 -29.03
CA ALA A 340 12.22 19.89 -29.06
C ALA A 340 12.53 20.59 -27.73
N GLN A 341 12.18 19.97 -26.60
CA GLN A 341 12.48 20.49 -25.26
C GLN A 341 13.99 20.62 -25.03
N LEU A 342 14.77 19.57 -25.35
CA LEU A 342 16.22 19.62 -25.17
C LEU A 342 16.89 20.66 -26.08
N LEU A 343 16.40 20.84 -27.31
CA LEU A 343 16.89 21.89 -28.20
C LEU A 343 16.59 23.30 -27.65
N GLN A 344 15.46 23.50 -26.95
CA GLN A 344 15.18 24.78 -26.28
C GLN A 344 16.12 25.02 -25.08
N GLU A 345 16.41 23.99 -24.29
CA GLU A 345 17.26 24.09 -23.10
C GLU A 345 18.75 24.24 -23.46
N ARG A 346 19.21 23.60 -24.55
CA ARG A 346 20.63 23.51 -24.95
C ARG A 346 20.94 24.41 -26.15
N THR A 347 21.08 25.71 -25.88
CA THR A 347 21.38 26.72 -26.91
C THR A 347 22.65 26.42 -27.74
N LEU A 348 23.66 25.79 -27.13
CA LEU A 348 24.90 25.40 -27.81
C LEU A 348 24.66 24.35 -28.89
N LEU A 349 23.76 23.38 -28.66
CA LEU A 349 23.41 22.36 -29.64
C LEU A 349 22.73 23.00 -30.86
N VAL A 350 21.83 23.96 -30.64
CA VAL A 350 21.13 24.69 -31.71
C VAL A 350 22.08 25.55 -32.54
N GLN A 351 23.05 26.20 -31.90
CA GLN A 351 24.02 27.07 -32.57
C GLN A 351 25.00 26.30 -33.45
N LEU A 352 25.38 25.08 -33.04
CA LEU A 352 26.46 24.33 -33.66
C LEU A 352 25.98 23.23 -34.61
N LEU A 353 24.73 22.76 -34.46
CA LEU A 353 24.17 21.70 -35.31
C LEU A 353 23.32 22.30 -36.45
N PRO A 354 23.51 21.86 -37.71
CA PRO A 354 22.68 22.29 -38.85
C PRO A 354 21.18 22.00 -38.65
N GLU A 355 20.32 22.79 -39.30
CA GLU A 355 18.85 22.62 -39.19
C GLU A 355 18.37 21.25 -39.66
N ALA A 356 18.97 20.70 -40.72
CA ALA A 356 18.64 19.37 -41.23
C ALA A 356 18.93 18.28 -40.19
N ASP A 357 20.06 18.36 -39.50
CA ASP A 357 20.45 17.38 -38.47
C ASP A 357 19.62 17.55 -37.19
N ARG A 358 19.17 18.77 -36.87
CA ARG A 358 18.25 19.02 -35.74
C ARG A 358 16.89 18.36 -35.94
N ALA A 359 16.35 18.39 -37.15
CA ALA A 359 15.06 17.74 -37.44
C ALA A 359 15.12 16.22 -37.26
N LEU A 360 16.28 15.60 -37.53
CA LEU A 360 16.49 14.17 -37.38
C LEU A 360 16.48 13.71 -35.91
N LEU A 361 16.84 14.59 -34.98
CA LEU A 361 16.86 14.27 -33.54
C LEU A 361 15.48 13.96 -32.97
N GLY A 362 14.40 14.39 -33.62
CA GLY A 362 13.02 14.10 -33.19
C GLY A 362 12.42 12.84 -33.80
N ASP A 363 13.13 12.15 -34.69
CA ASP A 363 12.65 10.97 -35.42
C ASP A 363 13.64 9.81 -35.23
N LEU A 364 13.26 8.87 -34.36
CA LEU A 364 14.08 7.70 -34.03
C LEU A 364 14.41 6.86 -35.26
N GLU A 365 13.46 6.65 -36.17
CA GLU A 365 13.68 5.79 -37.33
C GLU A 365 14.58 6.47 -38.36
N ALA A 366 14.37 7.76 -38.60
CA ALA A 366 15.22 8.54 -39.50
C ALA A 366 16.66 8.63 -38.97
N TRP A 367 16.81 8.85 -37.66
CA TRP A 367 18.13 8.93 -37.01
C TRP A 367 18.88 7.59 -37.09
N VAL A 368 18.20 6.47 -36.79
CA VAL A 368 18.79 5.13 -36.95
C VAL A 368 19.14 4.84 -38.41
N LYS A 369 18.29 5.25 -39.35
CA LYS A 369 18.54 5.08 -40.79
C LYS A 369 19.78 5.86 -41.25
N GLN A 370 20.01 7.06 -40.74
CA GLN A 370 21.21 7.85 -41.02
C GLN A 370 22.48 7.18 -40.47
N LEU A 371 22.41 6.64 -39.25
CA LEU A 371 23.53 5.93 -38.63
C LEU A 371 23.89 4.65 -39.38
N THR A 372 22.89 3.93 -39.88
CA THR A 372 23.08 2.68 -40.63
C THR A 372 23.45 2.91 -42.09
N SER A 373 23.01 4.00 -42.72
CA SER A 373 23.39 4.36 -44.09
C SER A 373 24.81 4.92 -44.21
N GLY A 374 25.37 5.42 -43.10
CA GLY A 374 26.78 5.80 -42.98
C GLY A 374 27.75 4.62 -42.82
N SER A 375 27.27 3.39 -42.62
CA SER A 375 28.14 2.21 -42.58
C SER A 375 28.64 1.89 -43.99
N PRO A 376 29.95 1.67 -44.22
CA PRO A 376 30.54 1.63 -45.56
C PRO A 376 30.12 0.36 -46.32
N SER A 377 28.97 0.42 -46.98
CA SER A 377 28.52 -0.58 -47.96
C SER A 377 29.32 -0.52 -49.27
N ASN A 378 30.25 0.44 -49.41
CA ASN A 378 31.13 0.62 -50.58
C ASN A 378 32.62 0.32 -50.31
N GLU A 379 33.00 -0.20 -49.14
CA GLU A 379 34.38 -0.64 -48.93
C GLU A 379 34.64 -2.02 -49.52
N SER A 380 35.62 -2.10 -50.42
CA SER A 380 36.03 -3.38 -51.02
C SER A 380 36.49 -4.37 -49.94
N LYS A 381 36.23 -5.67 -50.14
CA LYS A 381 36.68 -6.74 -49.24
C LYS A 381 38.19 -6.68 -48.93
N ALA A 382 38.99 -6.19 -49.89
CA ALA A 382 40.43 -5.99 -49.76
C ALA A 382 40.79 -4.85 -48.79
N GLU A 383 40.01 -3.77 -48.79
CA GLU A 383 40.21 -2.62 -47.91
C GLU A 383 39.87 -2.96 -46.45
N ARG A 384 38.79 -3.72 -46.22
CA ARG A 384 38.46 -4.27 -44.90
C ARG A 384 39.55 -5.21 -44.37
N GLN A 385 40.09 -6.09 -45.21
CA GLN A 385 41.19 -6.97 -44.82
C GLN A 385 42.46 -6.21 -44.48
N ARG A 386 42.78 -5.15 -45.23
CA ARG A 386 43.93 -4.28 -44.97
C ARG A 386 43.78 -3.53 -43.63
N LYS A 387 42.62 -2.93 -43.39
CA LYS A 387 42.30 -2.24 -42.12
C LYS A 387 42.34 -3.20 -40.92
N ALA A 388 41.77 -4.40 -41.06
CA ALA A 388 41.83 -5.42 -40.00
C ALA A 388 43.25 -5.93 -39.71
N ALA A 389 44.08 -6.10 -40.74
CA ALA A 389 45.49 -6.47 -40.58
C ALA A 389 46.31 -5.37 -39.90
N GLU A 390 46.05 -4.11 -40.26
CA GLU A 390 46.70 -2.94 -39.65
C GLU A 390 46.23 -2.75 -38.20
N GLN A 391 44.95 -2.94 -37.90
CA GLN A 391 44.38 -2.93 -36.55
C GLN A 391 45.03 -4.00 -35.66
N ASN A 392 45.12 -5.26 -36.13
CA ASN A 392 45.77 -6.34 -35.37
C ASN A 392 47.25 -6.06 -35.10
N SER A 393 47.97 -5.47 -36.05
CA SER A 393 49.37 -5.05 -35.90
C SER A 393 49.52 -3.96 -34.83
N LEU A 394 48.62 -2.98 -34.82
CA LEU A 394 48.62 -1.90 -33.84
C LEU A 394 48.22 -2.38 -32.43
N LEU A 395 47.21 -3.24 -32.30
CA LEU A 395 46.82 -3.85 -31.03
C LEU A 395 47.96 -4.66 -30.41
N LYS A 396 48.71 -5.39 -31.24
CA LYS A 396 49.91 -6.11 -30.80
C LYS A 396 50.97 -5.15 -30.24
N LYS A 397 51.29 -4.07 -30.95
CA LYS A 397 52.24 -3.05 -30.47
C LYS A 397 51.79 -2.37 -29.18
N ARG A 398 50.49 -2.09 -29.05
CA ARG A 398 49.91 -1.54 -27.81
C ARG A 398 50.15 -2.48 -26.63
N SER A 399 49.90 -3.77 -26.81
CA SER A 399 50.10 -4.79 -25.77
C SER A 399 51.57 -4.95 -25.38
N GLU A 400 52.49 -4.83 -26.34
CA GLU A 400 53.94 -4.85 -26.08
C GLU A 400 54.37 -3.66 -25.21
N PHE A 401 53.90 -2.44 -25.52
CA PHE A 401 54.20 -1.25 -24.71
C PHE A 401 53.53 -1.27 -23.33
N GLN A 402 52.30 -1.80 -23.24
CA GLN A 402 51.62 -1.95 -21.95
C GLN A 402 52.37 -2.96 -21.06
N ALA A 403 52.78 -4.11 -21.61
CA ALA A 403 53.57 -5.08 -20.85
C ALA A 403 54.93 -4.51 -20.40
N GLN A 404 55.56 -3.65 -21.22
CA GLN A 404 56.79 -2.95 -20.84
C GLN A 404 56.55 -1.90 -19.75
N LEU A 405 55.39 -1.24 -19.74
CA LEU A 405 54.98 -0.30 -18.69
C LEU A 405 54.71 -1.03 -17.37
N ASP A 406 53.98 -2.14 -17.41
CA ASP A 406 53.63 -2.95 -16.23
C ASP A 406 54.85 -3.67 -15.62
N ALA A 407 55.91 -3.88 -16.41
CA ALA A 407 57.16 -4.53 -15.97
C ALA A 407 58.21 -3.55 -15.40
N LEU A 408 57.91 -2.25 -15.30
CA LEU A 408 58.82 -1.27 -14.72
C LEU A 408 58.98 -1.48 -13.20
N ASP A 409 60.23 -1.46 -12.73
CA ASP A 409 60.57 -1.52 -11.31
C ASP A 409 60.34 -0.13 -10.65
N PRO A 410 59.48 0.00 -9.63
CA PRO A 410 59.22 1.28 -8.96
C PRO A 410 60.48 1.94 -8.35
N ASP A 411 61.50 1.15 -8.02
CA ASP A 411 62.69 1.62 -7.31
C ASP A 411 63.83 2.10 -8.23
N ASP A 412 63.69 1.94 -9.57
CA ASP A 412 64.69 2.40 -10.55
C ASP A 412 64.55 3.90 -10.86
N ALA A 413 65.66 4.64 -10.82
CA ALA A 413 65.72 6.08 -11.08
C ALA A 413 65.29 6.47 -12.50
N ASP A 414 65.37 5.54 -13.47
CA ASP A 414 64.92 5.75 -14.85
C ASP A 414 63.42 5.48 -15.07
N THR A 415 62.72 4.90 -14.10
CA THR A 415 61.30 4.50 -14.18
C THR A 415 60.36 5.66 -14.54
N PRO A 416 60.46 6.86 -13.91
CA PRO A 416 59.58 7.98 -14.27
C PRO A 416 59.74 8.44 -15.73
N ARG A 417 60.95 8.29 -16.29
CA ARG A 417 61.26 8.66 -17.68
C ARG A 417 60.73 7.62 -18.66
N LEU A 418 60.94 6.33 -18.36
CA LEU A 418 60.44 5.22 -19.17
C LEU A 418 58.91 5.14 -19.13
N GLN A 419 58.29 5.37 -17.98
CA GLN A 419 56.84 5.44 -17.80
C GLN A 419 56.22 6.48 -18.75
N ARG A 420 56.68 7.74 -18.70
CA ARG A 420 56.20 8.80 -19.61
C ARG A 420 56.43 8.46 -21.09
N ARG A 421 57.52 7.75 -21.40
CA ARG A 421 57.82 7.32 -22.77
C ARG A 421 56.81 6.28 -23.25
N TYR A 422 56.57 5.23 -22.46
CA TYR A 422 55.64 4.16 -22.82
C TYR A 422 54.20 4.65 -22.86
N GLU A 423 53.76 5.46 -21.90
CA GLU A 423 52.44 6.12 -21.92
C GLU A 423 52.25 6.94 -23.20
N ARG A 424 53.27 7.69 -23.63
CA ARG A 424 53.24 8.47 -24.87
C ARG A 424 53.20 7.58 -26.13
N GLU A 425 53.93 6.46 -26.15
CA GLU A 425 53.88 5.51 -27.27
C GLU A 425 52.56 4.76 -27.34
N ILE A 426 51.99 4.38 -26.19
CA ILE A 426 50.63 3.81 -26.09
C ILE A 426 49.61 4.82 -26.64
N ALA A 427 49.68 6.09 -26.23
CA ALA A 427 48.80 7.13 -26.74
C ALA A 427 48.90 7.31 -28.27
N LYS A 428 50.12 7.22 -28.85
CA LYS A 428 50.31 7.26 -30.31
C LYS A 428 49.76 6.03 -31.03
N VAL A 429 49.86 4.85 -30.41
CA VAL A 429 49.28 3.62 -30.98
C VAL A 429 47.76 3.69 -30.91
N ASP A 430 47.20 4.17 -29.79
CA ASP A 430 45.77 4.40 -29.60
C ASP A 430 45.23 5.44 -30.61
N ALA A 431 46.01 6.49 -30.89
CA ALA A 431 45.71 7.46 -31.95
C ALA A 431 45.61 6.83 -33.35
N LYS A 432 46.56 5.96 -33.68
CA LYS A 432 46.57 5.26 -34.98
C LYS A 432 45.47 4.22 -35.06
N LEU A 433 45.19 3.53 -33.96
CA LEU A 433 44.05 2.64 -33.84
C LEU A 433 42.74 3.38 -34.09
N ALA A 434 42.59 4.61 -33.58
CA ALA A 434 41.41 5.45 -33.83
C ALA A 434 41.25 5.91 -35.29
N LEU A 435 42.33 5.88 -36.09
CA LEU A 435 42.33 6.29 -37.51
C LEU A 435 42.14 5.12 -38.48
N VAL A 436 42.74 3.96 -38.19
CA VAL A 436 42.75 2.77 -39.07
C VAL A 436 41.44 2.02 -39.03
N SER A 437 40.76 2.12 -37.90
CA SER A 437 39.50 1.49 -37.66
C SER A 437 38.51 2.60 -37.31
N GLU A 438 37.27 2.46 -37.74
CA GLU A 438 36.10 2.95 -37.03
C GLU A 438 36.05 2.25 -35.65
N ASN A 439 37.14 2.35 -34.88
CA ASN A 439 37.34 1.63 -33.64
C ASN A 439 36.32 2.25 -32.71
N LYS A 440 35.20 1.55 -32.53
CA LYS A 440 34.45 1.51 -31.29
C LYS A 440 35.51 1.42 -30.18
N PRO A 441 35.76 2.49 -29.40
CA PRO A 441 36.67 2.46 -28.26
C PRO A 441 36.57 1.16 -27.47
N THR A 442 37.65 0.72 -26.80
CA THR A 442 37.64 -0.48 -25.95
C THR A 442 36.47 -0.50 -24.96
N GLN A 443 36.05 0.67 -24.49
CA GLN A 443 34.86 0.87 -23.64
C GLN A 443 33.53 0.47 -24.34
N LEU A 444 33.43 0.59 -25.67
CA LEU A 444 32.32 0.11 -26.49
C LEU A 444 32.46 -1.37 -26.91
N LEU A 445 33.69 -1.89 -26.96
CA LEU A 445 33.98 -3.32 -27.16
C LEU A 445 33.69 -4.14 -25.89
N GLU A 446 33.87 -3.53 -24.72
CA GLU A 446 33.46 -4.01 -23.39
C GLU A 446 31.96 -3.81 -23.16
N ARG A 447 31.12 -4.16 -24.15
CA ARG A 447 29.66 -4.11 -24.04
C ARG A 447 29.17 -5.10 -22.97
N CYS A 448 29.38 -4.73 -21.70
CA CYS A 448 28.75 -5.32 -20.53
C CYS A 448 27.25 -5.05 -20.73
N GLY A 449 26.45 -6.11 -20.80
CA GLY A 449 25.05 -5.97 -21.17
C GLY A 449 24.31 -4.92 -20.35
N ARG A 450 23.19 -4.45 -20.87
CA ARG A 450 22.30 -3.49 -20.22
C ARG A 450 21.52 -4.13 -19.08
N HIS A 451 20.89 -3.30 -18.27
CA HIS A 451 20.19 -3.75 -17.08
C HIS A 451 21.08 -4.65 -16.20
N ILE A 452 22.25 -4.15 -15.82
CA ILE A 452 23.19 -4.86 -14.94
C ILE A 452 22.56 -5.00 -13.56
N ILE A 453 22.21 -6.22 -13.16
CA ILE A 453 21.59 -6.48 -11.86
C ILE A 453 22.61 -6.74 -10.75
N ALA A 454 23.81 -7.22 -11.11
CA ALA A 454 24.90 -7.43 -10.16
C ALA A 454 26.27 -7.23 -10.83
N SER A 455 27.20 -6.57 -10.15
CA SER A 455 28.53 -6.27 -10.70
C SER A 455 29.64 -6.32 -9.64
N SER A 456 30.85 -6.60 -10.13
CA SER A 456 32.12 -6.51 -9.44
C SER A 456 33.21 -6.06 -10.43
N ALA A 457 34.44 -5.91 -9.95
CA ALA A 457 35.59 -5.61 -10.82
C ALA A 457 35.90 -6.72 -11.85
N ARG A 458 35.40 -7.95 -11.64
CA ARG A 458 35.77 -9.14 -12.44
C ARG A 458 34.60 -9.85 -13.10
N ASN A 459 33.40 -9.72 -12.57
CA ASN A 459 32.22 -10.43 -13.03
C ASN A 459 31.00 -9.48 -13.04
N VAL A 460 30.18 -9.60 -14.07
CA VAL A 460 28.96 -8.79 -14.25
C VAL A 460 27.83 -9.70 -14.72
N ILE A 461 26.65 -9.52 -14.14
CA ILE A 461 25.41 -10.19 -14.56
C ILE A 461 24.49 -9.12 -15.13
N SER A 462 24.12 -9.27 -16.41
CA SER A 462 23.16 -8.40 -17.06
C SER A 462 21.92 -9.18 -17.49
N LEU A 463 20.77 -8.53 -17.32
CA LEU A 463 19.47 -9.10 -17.65
C LEU A 463 19.07 -8.87 -19.11
N VAL A 464 19.67 -7.86 -19.76
CA VAL A 464 19.39 -7.50 -21.16
C VAL A 464 20.70 -7.27 -21.88
N ALA A 465 21.12 -8.20 -22.73
CA ALA A 465 22.37 -8.06 -23.46
C ALA A 465 22.34 -8.59 -24.89
N GLY A 466 23.29 -8.10 -25.70
CA GLY A 466 23.41 -8.48 -27.10
C GLY A 466 22.29 -7.92 -27.99
N PRO A 467 22.27 -8.29 -29.28
CA PRO A 467 21.28 -7.79 -30.25
C PRO A 467 19.85 -8.26 -29.96
N ASN A 468 19.72 -9.25 -29.08
CA ASN A 468 18.45 -9.88 -28.74
C ASN A 468 17.95 -9.48 -27.34
N GLY A 469 18.69 -8.69 -26.55
CA GLY A 469 18.25 -8.33 -25.19
C GLY A 469 18.06 -9.54 -24.26
N GLU A 470 19.06 -10.43 -24.19
CA GLU A 470 19.01 -11.69 -23.45
C GLU A 470 19.90 -11.67 -22.20
N ILE A 471 19.53 -12.45 -21.18
CA ILE A 471 20.32 -12.60 -19.95
C ILE A 471 21.71 -13.15 -20.29
N SER A 472 22.75 -12.50 -19.77
CA SER A 472 24.14 -12.85 -20.05
C SER A 472 25.07 -12.60 -18.87
N PHE A 473 26.07 -13.47 -18.73
CA PHE A 473 27.16 -13.33 -17.76
C PHE A 473 28.42 -12.83 -18.46
N PHE A 474 29.05 -11.83 -17.87
CA PHE A 474 30.19 -11.11 -18.43
C PHE A 474 31.38 -11.14 -17.49
N ARG A 475 32.58 -11.25 -18.07
CA ARG A 475 33.84 -10.99 -17.38
C ARG A 475 34.53 -9.80 -18.04
N PRO A 476 34.55 -8.62 -17.39
CA PRO A 476 35.44 -7.55 -17.77
C PRO A 476 36.89 -8.04 -17.58
N SER A 477 37.65 -8.22 -18.66
CA SER A 477 39.07 -8.59 -18.56
C SER A 477 39.87 -7.82 -19.60
N GLY A 478 40.97 -7.23 -19.16
CA GLY A 478 41.96 -6.59 -20.03
C GLY A 478 42.53 -7.54 -21.08
N ALA A 479 42.82 -6.97 -22.25
CA ALA A 479 43.56 -7.51 -23.40
C ALA A 479 43.05 -8.80 -24.11
N LYS A 480 42.15 -9.61 -23.53
CA LYS A 480 41.45 -10.70 -24.23
C LYS A 480 39.95 -10.47 -24.15
N ALA A 481 39.29 -10.43 -25.31
CA ALA A 481 37.87 -10.14 -25.47
C ALA A 481 37.01 -10.74 -24.35
N ALA A 482 36.13 -9.92 -23.77
CA ALA A 482 35.18 -10.31 -22.74
C ALA A 482 34.48 -11.63 -23.13
N ARG A 483 34.59 -12.65 -22.28
CA ARG A 483 33.97 -13.96 -22.54
C ARG A 483 32.54 -13.92 -22.00
N ALA A 484 31.61 -13.46 -22.83
CA ALA A 484 30.18 -13.44 -22.53
C ALA A 484 29.59 -14.86 -22.62
N VAL A 485 28.75 -15.22 -21.65
CA VAL A 485 27.91 -16.42 -21.71
C VAL A 485 26.46 -15.98 -21.82
N ASN A 486 25.87 -16.18 -22.98
CA ASN A 486 24.47 -15.85 -23.25
C ASN A 486 23.56 -17.08 -23.04
N PHE A 487 22.44 -16.88 -22.35
CA PHE A 487 21.48 -17.93 -22.03
C PHE A 487 20.32 -18.06 -23.01
N ASN A 488 20.15 -17.13 -23.94
CA ASN A 488 19.04 -17.02 -24.89
C ASN A 488 17.68 -16.94 -24.17
N VAL A 489 17.63 -16.23 -23.04
CA VAL A 489 16.43 -16.04 -22.23
C VAL A 489 16.18 -14.53 -22.12
N ARG A 490 14.95 -14.11 -22.40
CA ARG A 490 14.50 -12.72 -22.25
C ARG A 490 13.56 -12.60 -21.06
N LEU A 491 13.53 -11.43 -20.45
CA LEU A 491 12.55 -11.09 -19.43
C LEU A 491 11.31 -10.49 -20.07
N GLU A 492 10.15 -10.75 -19.49
CA GLU A 492 8.90 -10.14 -19.90
C GLU A 492 8.77 -8.75 -19.23
N ARG A 493 8.35 -7.75 -19.99
CA ARG A 493 8.05 -6.40 -19.46
C ARG A 493 6.67 -6.36 -18.81
N ASN A 494 6.41 -5.32 -18.03
CA ASN A 494 5.11 -5.02 -17.42
C ASN A 494 4.57 -6.14 -16.51
N ARG A 495 5.49 -6.93 -15.92
CA ARG A 495 5.18 -7.94 -14.91
C ARG A 495 6.39 -8.26 -14.03
N TRP A 496 6.12 -8.83 -12.86
CA TRP A 496 7.16 -9.40 -12.00
C TRP A 496 7.74 -10.67 -12.62
N ASN A 497 9.06 -10.73 -12.70
CA ASN A 497 9.84 -11.89 -13.09
C ASN A 497 10.61 -12.40 -11.87
N HIS A 498 10.44 -13.67 -11.51
CA HIS A 498 11.34 -14.35 -10.58
C HIS A 498 12.49 -14.96 -11.37
N VAL A 499 13.67 -14.35 -11.26
CA VAL A 499 14.87 -14.76 -11.97
C VAL A 499 15.80 -15.44 -10.97
N ALA A 500 16.07 -16.74 -11.17
CA ALA A 500 17.09 -17.44 -10.40
C ALA A 500 18.25 -17.83 -11.31
N LEU A 501 19.45 -17.41 -10.93
CA LEU A 501 20.70 -17.65 -11.62
C LEU A 501 21.54 -18.57 -10.76
N SER A 502 22.05 -19.67 -11.31
CA SER A 502 22.86 -20.62 -10.55
C SER A 502 24.14 -20.95 -11.28
N ALA A 503 25.24 -21.08 -10.54
CA ALA A 503 26.47 -21.65 -11.05
C ALA A 503 26.91 -22.80 -10.17
N GLY A 504 27.11 -23.96 -10.79
CA GLY A 504 27.77 -25.12 -10.21
C GLY A 504 29.24 -25.20 -10.64
N VAL A 505 29.83 -26.38 -10.49
CA VAL A 505 31.27 -26.60 -10.74
C VAL A 505 31.63 -26.49 -12.24
N LYS A 506 30.69 -26.77 -13.15
CA LYS A 506 30.90 -26.72 -14.61
C LYS A 506 29.67 -26.26 -15.40
N GLU A 507 28.59 -25.92 -14.72
CA GLU A 507 27.31 -25.62 -15.34
C GLU A 507 26.73 -24.33 -14.77
N LEU A 508 26.14 -23.54 -15.65
CA LEU A 508 25.44 -22.31 -15.35
C LEU A 508 23.99 -22.48 -15.79
N SER A 509 23.04 -22.11 -14.93
CA SER A 509 21.61 -22.35 -15.15
C SER A 509 20.81 -21.09 -14.90
N VAL A 510 19.81 -20.86 -15.75
CA VAL A 510 18.84 -19.76 -15.61
C VAL A 510 17.45 -20.37 -15.43
N PHE A 511 16.78 -19.94 -14.37
CA PHE A 511 15.39 -20.25 -14.09
C PHE A 511 14.58 -18.96 -14.14
N LEU A 512 13.41 -19.03 -14.77
CA LEU A 512 12.46 -17.92 -14.85
C LEU A 512 11.12 -18.40 -14.35
N ASN A 513 10.54 -17.69 -13.38
CA ASN A 513 9.24 -17.98 -12.77
C ASN A 513 9.13 -19.42 -12.24
N GLY A 514 10.24 -19.92 -11.66
CA GLY A 514 10.31 -21.27 -11.11
C GLY A 514 10.50 -22.38 -12.14
N GLU A 515 10.75 -22.08 -13.41
CA GLU A 515 11.02 -23.06 -14.46
C GLU A 515 12.46 -22.94 -14.96
N LEU A 516 13.13 -24.08 -15.22
CA LEU A 516 14.44 -24.09 -15.86
C LEU A 516 14.30 -23.68 -17.33
N LYS A 517 14.98 -22.61 -17.75
CA LYS A 517 14.93 -22.11 -19.14
C LYS A 517 16.18 -22.45 -19.94
N SER A 518 17.36 -22.41 -19.33
CA SER A 518 18.62 -22.60 -20.05
C SER A 518 19.74 -23.14 -19.16
N ILE A 519 20.61 -23.95 -19.75
CA ILE A 519 21.86 -24.44 -19.15
C ILE A 519 23.01 -24.17 -20.11
N ARG A 520 24.13 -23.66 -19.59
CA ARG A 520 25.38 -23.43 -20.31
C ARG A 520 26.53 -24.07 -19.57
N ARG A 521 27.55 -24.51 -20.30
CA ARG A 521 28.81 -24.97 -19.69
C ARG A 521 29.66 -23.77 -19.31
N GLY A 522 30.15 -23.76 -18.09
CA GLY A 522 30.99 -22.69 -17.58
C GLY A 522 31.10 -22.70 -16.07
N VAL A 523 32.08 -21.95 -15.59
CA VAL A 523 32.21 -21.56 -14.19
C VAL A 523 31.98 -20.06 -14.18
N PHE A 524 31.36 -19.52 -13.14
CA PHE A 524 31.14 -18.08 -12.98
C PHE A 524 31.07 -17.76 -11.49
N ASP A 525 31.83 -16.77 -11.03
CA ASP A 525 31.78 -16.36 -9.63
C ASP A 525 30.66 -15.31 -9.49
N LEU A 526 29.89 -15.38 -8.42
CA LEU A 526 28.81 -14.44 -8.16
C LEU A 526 29.42 -13.07 -7.82
N PRO A 527 29.06 -11.99 -8.54
CA PRO A 527 29.52 -10.66 -8.22
C PRO A 527 29.00 -10.23 -6.84
N MET A 528 29.89 -9.93 -5.90
CA MET A 528 29.54 -9.59 -4.51
C MET A 528 29.77 -8.12 -4.15
N SER A 529 30.16 -7.27 -5.12
CA SER A 529 30.44 -5.85 -4.84
C SER A 529 29.19 -4.99 -4.85
N ARG A 530 28.31 -5.16 -5.84
CA ARG A 530 27.14 -4.30 -6.04
C ARG A 530 25.94 -5.06 -6.59
N LEU A 531 24.73 -4.65 -6.15
CA LEU A 531 23.52 -4.83 -6.94
C LEU A 531 23.38 -3.59 -7.84
N GLY A 532 23.21 -3.76 -9.14
CA GLY A 532 23.38 -2.65 -10.10
C GLY A 532 24.83 -2.50 -10.58
N ALA A 533 25.12 -1.36 -11.21
CA ALA A 533 26.44 -0.95 -11.68
C ALA A 533 26.69 0.54 -11.41
N GLN A 534 27.97 0.92 -11.46
CA GLN A 534 28.46 2.28 -11.24
C GLN A 534 29.35 2.67 -12.45
N GLU A 535 29.46 3.98 -12.73
CA GLU A 535 30.40 4.58 -13.70
C GLU A 535 30.16 4.20 -15.17
N GLN A 536 29.31 4.96 -15.88
CA GLN A 536 29.10 4.83 -17.33
C GLN A 536 28.68 3.41 -17.77
N ALA A 537 28.24 2.60 -16.83
CA ALA A 537 27.75 1.25 -17.02
C ALA A 537 26.23 1.28 -16.96
N GLU A 538 25.55 0.53 -17.82
CA GLU A 538 24.09 0.53 -17.84
C GLU A 538 23.51 -0.32 -16.69
N SER A 539 23.43 0.27 -15.49
CA SER A 539 22.81 -0.38 -14.34
C SER A 539 21.38 -0.85 -14.63
N PHE A 540 20.88 -1.77 -13.81
CA PHE A 540 19.48 -2.17 -13.81
C PHE A 540 18.56 -0.96 -13.77
N GLN A 541 17.57 -0.92 -14.65
CA GLN A 541 16.51 0.09 -14.68
C GLN A 541 15.17 -0.63 -14.50
N GLY A 542 14.45 -0.30 -13.44
CA GLY A 542 13.27 -1.04 -13.04
C GLY A 542 13.14 -1.16 -11.54
N PHE A 543 12.26 -2.06 -11.12
CA PHE A 543 11.94 -2.27 -9.71
C PHE A 543 12.45 -3.62 -9.27
N VAL A 544 13.11 -3.65 -8.12
CA VAL A 544 13.59 -4.88 -7.50
C VAL A 544 12.82 -5.11 -6.22
N LEU A 545 12.52 -6.38 -6.01
CA LEU A 545 11.94 -6.89 -4.79
C LEU A 545 12.68 -8.17 -4.43
N GLU A 546 12.97 -8.38 -3.16
CA GLU A 546 13.62 -9.58 -2.63
C GLU A 546 14.83 -10.12 -3.42
N VAL A 547 16.04 -9.80 -2.95
CA VAL A 547 17.27 -10.43 -3.46
C VAL A 547 17.75 -11.48 -2.47
N ARG A 548 18.02 -12.70 -2.95
CA ARG A 548 18.44 -13.83 -2.10
C ARG A 548 19.67 -14.50 -2.70
N TYR A 549 20.77 -14.54 -1.95
CA TYR A 549 22.01 -15.21 -2.34
C TYR A 549 22.23 -16.47 -1.50
N TRP A 550 22.51 -17.59 -2.15
CA TRP A 550 22.68 -18.91 -1.55
C TRP A 550 24.05 -19.49 -1.89
N LYS A 551 24.66 -20.19 -0.92
CA LYS A 551 25.90 -20.98 -1.10
C LYS A 551 25.63 -22.43 -1.56
N GLU A 552 24.58 -22.62 -2.35
CA GLU A 552 24.19 -23.92 -2.91
C GLU A 552 23.49 -23.72 -4.25
N CYS A 553 23.50 -24.72 -5.13
CA CYS A 553 22.64 -24.73 -6.31
C CYS A 553 21.24 -25.24 -5.93
N ARG A 554 20.25 -24.35 -5.97
CA ARG A 554 18.86 -24.68 -5.61
C ARG A 554 18.18 -25.51 -6.70
N THR A 555 17.33 -26.46 -6.30
CA THR A 555 16.53 -27.25 -7.24
C THR A 555 15.28 -26.49 -7.71
N VAL A 556 14.69 -26.92 -8.83
CA VAL A 556 13.42 -26.36 -9.33
C VAL A 556 12.31 -26.41 -8.27
N GLN A 557 12.16 -27.54 -7.57
CA GLN A 557 11.16 -27.69 -6.51
C GLN A 557 11.40 -26.71 -5.36
N GLN A 558 12.66 -26.56 -4.96
CA GLN A 558 13.08 -25.63 -3.91
C GLN A 558 12.81 -24.16 -4.28
N LEU A 559 13.05 -23.80 -5.54
CA LEU A 559 12.76 -22.46 -6.07
C LEU A 559 11.25 -22.22 -6.12
N GLN A 560 10.48 -23.14 -6.68
CA GLN A 560 9.01 -23.03 -6.76
C GLN A 560 8.36 -22.94 -5.38
N GLN A 561 8.82 -23.74 -4.41
CA GLN A 561 8.29 -23.72 -3.06
C GLN A 561 8.55 -22.39 -2.35
N HIS A 562 9.71 -21.78 -2.58
CA HIS A 562 10.15 -20.56 -1.88
C HIS A 562 9.85 -19.27 -2.65
N ALA A 563 9.50 -19.34 -3.94
CA ALA A 563 9.27 -18.17 -4.79
C ALA A 563 8.12 -17.30 -4.31
N ALA A 564 7.07 -17.88 -3.72
CA ALA A 564 5.88 -17.16 -3.26
C ALA A 564 5.73 -17.16 -1.72
N SER A 565 6.79 -17.49 -0.98
CA SER A 565 6.75 -17.59 0.48
C SER A 565 7.82 -16.73 1.15
N ILE A 566 7.51 -16.26 2.36
CA ILE A 566 8.51 -15.62 3.23
C ILE A 566 9.51 -16.68 3.70
N LEU A 567 10.80 -16.38 3.60
CA LEU A 567 11.85 -17.26 4.08
C LEU A 567 11.97 -17.21 5.62
N HIS A 568 11.96 -18.39 6.26
CA HIS A 568 12.34 -18.51 7.66
C HIS A 568 13.86 -18.56 7.77
N VAL A 569 14.50 -17.39 7.84
CA VAL A 569 15.97 -17.22 7.86
C VAL A 569 16.68 -18.20 8.80
N ALA A 570 16.14 -18.42 10.01
CA ALA A 570 16.71 -19.35 11.01
C ALA A 570 16.82 -20.82 10.52
N LYS A 571 16.01 -21.23 9.53
CA LYS A 571 16.05 -22.56 8.93
C LYS A 571 16.97 -22.65 7.71
N CYS A 572 17.43 -21.52 7.17
CA CYS A 572 18.15 -21.42 5.91
C CYS A 572 19.67 -21.32 6.15
N LYS A 573 20.32 -22.45 6.43
CA LYS A 573 21.75 -22.50 6.80
C LYS A 573 22.72 -22.04 5.70
N THR A 574 22.34 -22.19 4.43
CA THR A 574 23.16 -21.86 3.25
C THR A 574 22.86 -20.48 2.66
N LEU A 575 21.97 -19.70 3.29
CA LEU A 575 21.65 -18.33 2.90
C LEU A 575 22.80 -17.39 3.27
N LEU A 576 23.29 -16.64 2.29
CA LEU A 576 24.42 -15.71 2.41
C LEU A 576 24.00 -14.25 2.49
N GLY A 577 22.89 -13.90 1.86
CA GLY A 577 22.34 -12.55 1.88
C GLY A 577 20.87 -12.59 1.51
N TYR A 578 20.07 -11.77 2.18
CA TYR A 578 18.64 -11.64 1.94
C TYR A 578 18.18 -10.19 2.13
N TRP A 579 17.97 -9.47 1.04
CA TRP A 579 17.45 -8.10 1.07
C TRP A 579 15.98 -8.10 0.68
N THR A 580 15.10 -7.75 1.61
CA THR A 580 13.66 -7.73 1.33
C THR A 580 13.17 -6.42 0.74
N PHE A 581 13.94 -5.34 0.90
CA PHE A 581 13.54 -3.97 0.57
C PHE A 581 12.23 -3.58 1.25
N GLU A 582 12.13 -3.89 2.54
CA GLU A 582 10.95 -3.60 3.36
C GLU A 582 11.21 -2.40 4.28
N GLU A 583 12.32 -1.67 4.13
CA GLU A 583 12.67 -0.49 4.92
C GLU A 583 11.75 0.69 4.55
N GLY A 584 11.52 0.87 3.24
CA GLY A 584 10.55 1.81 2.68
C GLY A 584 10.94 3.29 2.74
N MET A 585 12.15 3.60 3.21
CA MET A 585 12.72 4.95 3.26
C MET A 585 14.21 4.92 3.58
N GLY A 586 14.92 6.01 3.25
CA GLY A 586 16.34 6.21 3.55
C GLY A 586 17.30 5.57 2.53
N ASP A 587 18.60 5.69 2.77
CA ASP A 587 19.62 5.32 1.77
C ASP A 587 20.36 4.02 2.11
N LEU A 588 19.76 3.19 2.96
CA LEU A 588 20.38 1.97 3.47
C LEU A 588 19.40 0.79 3.42
N VAL A 589 19.94 -0.39 3.11
CA VAL A 589 19.20 -1.67 3.13
C VAL A 589 19.91 -2.69 4.03
N ASP A 590 19.11 -3.47 4.76
CA ASP A 590 19.58 -4.48 5.69
C ASP A 590 19.58 -5.88 5.06
N ASP A 591 20.61 -6.65 5.38
CA ASP A 591 20.65 -8.09 5.13
C ASP A 591 19.88 -8.83 6.24
N MET A 592 18.72 -9.38 5.91
CA MET A 592 17.89 -10.17 6.82
C MET A 592 18.54 -11.50 7.22
N ALA A 593 19.56 -11.98 6.50
CA ALA A 593 20.37 -13.13 6.91
C ALA A 593 21.38 -12.79 8.03
N LEU A 594 21.60 -11.49 8.30
CA LEU A 594 22.57 -10.97 9.26
C LEU A 594 23.99 -11.51 9.03
N LYS A 595 24.37 -11.67 7.76
CA LYS A 595 25.70 -12.14 7.32
C LYS A 595 26.54 -11.04 6.72
N LEU A 596 25.89 -10.06 6.09
CA LEU A 596 26.54 -8.93 5.43
C LEU A 596 26.24 -7.62 6.17
N PRO A 597 27.16 -6.64 6.11
CA PRO A 597 26.90 -5.32 6.65
C PRO A 597 25.74 -4.65 5.91
N ARG A 598 25.09 -3.71 6.60
CA ARG A 598 24.10 -2.81 5.99
C ARG A 598 24.70 -2.13 4.76
N SER A 599 23.97 -2.17 3.65
CA SER A 599 24.44 -1.73 2.33
C SER A 599 23.85 -0.36 1.97
N ALA A 600 24.66 0.50 1.35
CA ALA A 600 24.23 1.83 0.94
C ALA A 600 23.64 1.86 -0.48
N CYS A 601 22.58 2.64 -0.65
CA CYS A 601 21.83 2.78 -1.88
C CYS A 601 22.17 4.11 -2.58
N PHE A 602 22.39 4.08 -3.88
CA PHE A 602 22.74 5.23 -4.70
C PHE A 602 21.86 5.27 -5.94
N GLY A 603 21.27 6.42 -6.24
CA GLY A 603 20.42 6.57 -7.43
C GLY A 603 19.15 5.71 -7.43
N THR A 604 18.71 5.24 -6.26
CA THR A 604 17.50 4.43 -6.08
C THR A 604 16.44 5.19 -5.29
N ASP A 605 15.17 4.91 -5.56
CA ASP A 605 14.03 5.45 -4.79
C ASP A 605 13.18 4.33 -4.19
N TRP A 606 12.40 4.67 -3.16
CA TRP A 606 11.43 3.76 -2.55
C TRP A 606 10.05 3.98 -3.16
N VAL A 607 9.42 2.91 -3.62
CA VAL A 607 8.02 2.92 -4.04
C VAL A 607 7.20 2.06 -3.09
N LEU A 608 6.12 2.63 -2.55
CA LEU A 608 5.26 1.98 -1.58
C LEU A 608 3.98 1.48 -2.26
N PHE A 609 3.52 0.28 -1.89
CA PHE A 609 2.24 -0.30 -2.31
C PHE A 609 1.03 0.35 -1.58
N ASP A 610 1.12 1.62 -1.21
CA ASP A 610 0.13 2.36 -0.41
C ASP A 610 -0.96 3.02 -1.27
N THR A 611 -0.63 3.38 -2.50
CA THR A 611 -1.56 3.99 -3.45
C THR A 611 -2.23 2.97 -4.38
N PRO A 612 -3.52 3.17 -4.76
CA PRO A 612 -4.18 2.37 -5.80
C PRO A 612 -3.45 2.39 -7.15
N GLU A 613 -2.77 3.49 -7.48
CA GLU A 613 -2.00 3.65 -8.71
C GLU A 613 -0.84 2.66 -8.78
N VAL A 614 -0.03 2.58 -7.73
CA VAL A 614 1.09 1.62 -7.63
C VAL A 614 0.55 0.18 -7.64
N ARG A 615 -0.53 -0.11 -6.91
CA ARG A 615 -1.13 -1.46 -6.90
C ARG A 615 -1.73 -1.86 -8.25
N ARG A 616 -2.27 -0.91 -9.02
CA ARG A 616 -2.73 -1.15 -10.39
C ARG A 616 -1.56 -1.39 -11.34
N ARG A 617 -0.47 -0.62 -11.22
CA ARG A 617 0.73 -0.79 -12.05
C ARG A 617 1.40 -2.15 -11.82
N PHE A 618 1.69 -2.49 -10.56
CA PHE A 618 2.50 -3.69 -10.24
C PHE A 618 1.69 -4.93 -9.87
N GLY A 619 0.38 -4.80 -9.70
CA GLY A 619 -0.49 -5.89 -9.28
C GLY A 619 -0.26 -6.31 -7.83
N VAL A 620 -0.38 -7.62 -7.56
CA VAL A 620 -0.03 -8.15 -6.24
C VAL A 620 1.46 -8.47 -6.19
N PRO A 621 2.17 -8.02 -5.13
CA PRO A 621 3.57 -8.35 -4.97
C PRO A 621 3.82 -9.87 -5.04
N PRO A 622 4.91 -10.33 -5.67
CA PRO A 622 5.17 -11.74 -5.92
C PRO A 622 5.37 -12.57 -4.63
N THR A 623 5.67 -11.92 -3.52
CA THR A 623 5.79 -12.54 -2.18
C THR A 623 4.99 -11.76 -1.13
N PRO A 624 4.61 -12.39 0.00
CA PRO A 624 4.09 -11.64 1.15
C PRO A 624 5.20 -10.81 1.82
N SER A 625 4.85 -9.73 2.54
CA SER A 625 5.84 -8.94 3.28
C SER A 625 6.49 -9.76 4.40
N LEU A 626 7.80 -9.65 4.58
CA LEU A 626 8.52 -10.28 5.69
C LEU A 626 7.96 -9.86 7.05
N ARG A 627 7.43 -8.64 7.16
CA ARG A 627 6.80 -8.12 8.38
C ARG A 627 5.54 -8.91 8.78
N ASP A 628 4.90 -9.55 7.80
CA ASP A 628 3.71 -10.36 8.01
C ASP A 628 4.07 -11.85 8.30
N GLN A 629 5.35 -12.20 8.51
CA GLN A 629 5.81 -13.59 8.71
C GLN A 629 5.17 -14.32 9.89
N THR A 630 4.78 -13.57 10.92
CA THR A 630 4.11 -14.12 12.10
C THR A 630 2.62 -14.31 11.87
N CYS A 631 2.05 -13.67 10.84
CA CYS A 631 0.62 -13.68 10.56
C CYS A 631 0.16 -14.94 9.85
N CYS A 632 -1.13 -15.22 9.98
CA CYS A 632 -1.79 -16.31 9.29
C CYS A 632 -1.79 -16.09 7.77
N VAL A 633 -1.36 -17.11 6.99
CA VAL A 633 -1.39 -17.09 5.51
C VAL A 633 -2.80 -16.78 4.99
N VAL A 634 -3.84 -17.24 5.69
CA VAL A 634 -5.24 -16.92 5.35
C VAL A 634 -5.53 -15.43 5.54
N ASN A 635 -5.08 -14.83 6.64
CA ASN A 635 -5.25 -13.39 6.89
C ASN A 635 -4.42 -12.54 5.91
N GLN A 636 -3.19 -12.96 5.57
CA GLN A 636 -2.38 -12.32 4.54
C GLN A 636 -3.14 -12.28 3.20
N LYS A 637 -3.75 -13.41 2.77
CA LYS A 637 -4.58 -13.45 1.56
C LYS A 637 -5.83 -12.57 1.67
N LEU A 638 -6.53 -12.61 2.82
CA LEU A 638 -7.70 -11.76 3.05
C LEU A 638 -7.35 -10.27 3.00
N LYS A 639 -6.17 -9.86 3.48
CA LYS A 639 -5.69 -8.47 3.38
C LYS A 639 -5.54 -8.04 1.94
N LEU A 640 -4.87 -8.86 1.11
CA LEU A 640 -4.71 -8.60 -0.32
C LEU A 640 -6.06 -8.53 -1.05
N LEU A 641 -6.99 -9.44 -0.72
CA LEU A 641 -8.35 -9.41 -1.30
C LEU A 641 -9.13 -8.17 -0.87
N ALA A 642 -9.05 -7.78 0.40
CA ALA A 642 -9.68 -6.57 0.91
C ALA A 642 -9.08 -5.30 0.30
N GLN A 643 -7.75 -5.25 0.09
CA GLN A 643 -7.09 -4.16 -0.63
C GLN A 643 -7.59 -4.06 -2.08
N ARG A 644 -7.60 -5.17 -2.83
CA ARG A 644 -8.14 -5.20 -4.20
C ARG A 644 -9.61 -4.77 -4.27
N ALA A 645 -10.43 -5.16 -3.29
CA ALA A 645 -11.84 -4.74 -3.25
C ALA A 645 -11.98 -3.23 -3.06
N ARG A 646 -11.15 -2.63 -2.19
CA ARG A 646 -11.10 -1.17 -2.01
C ARG A 646 -10.59 -0.43 -3.23
N ASP A 647 -9.57 -0.95 -3.91
CA ASP A 647 -9.07 -0.34 -5.14
C ASP A 647 -10.16 -0.36 -6.22
N ARG A 648 -10.87 -1.48 -6.36
CA ARG A 648 -12.00 -1.61 -7.29
C ARG A 648 -13.14 -0.64 -6.98
N GLU A 649 -13.36 -0.29 -5.71
CA GLU A 649 -14.36 0.73 -5.33
C GLU A 649 -14.02 2.13 -5.86
N LEU A 650 -12.72 2.42 -6.04
CA LEU A 650 -12.20 3.69 -6.56
C LEU A 650 -12.06 3.70 -8.08
N ASP A 651 -12.18 2.54 -8.75
CA ASP A 651 -12.06 2.47 -10.19
C ASP A 651 -13.12 3.31 -10.89
N ALA A 652 -12.67 4.08 -11.87
CA ALA A 652 -13.49 4.91 -12.72
C ALA A 652 -14.22 4.02 -13.73
N VAL A 653 -15.54 3.92 -13.61
CA VAL A 653 -16.38 3.08 -14.48
C VAL A 653 -17.39 3.94 -15.23
N PRO A 654 -17.62 3.67 -16.52
CA PRO A 654 -18.66 4.35 -17.27
C PRO A 654 -20.04 3.98 -16.72
N CYS A 655 -20.97 4.93 -16.76
CA CYS A 655 -22.35 4.68 -16.36
C CYS A 655 -22.99 3.57 -17.22
N ARG A 656 -23.52 2.52 -16.57
CA ARG A 656 -24.25 1.42 -17.25
C ARG A 656 -25.55 1.85 -17.93
N GLN A 657 -26.06 3.03 -17.63
CA GLN A 657 -27.22 3.62 -18.30
C GLN A 657 -26.79 4.52 -19.48
N HIS A 658 -25.50 4.52 -19.82
CA HIS A 658 -24.90 5.21 -20.98
C HIS A 658 -25.16 6.71 -21.01
N CYS A 659 -25.18 7.39 -19.85
CA CYS A 659 -25.26 8.86 -19.79
C CYS A 659 -23.90 9.56 -19.96
N GLU A 660 -22.91 8.86 -20.55
CA GLU A 660 -21.54 9.33 -20.85
C GLU A 660 -20.68 9.77 -19.65
N GLN A 661 -21.23 9.78 -18.44
CA GLN A 661 -20.48 10.07 -17.21
C GLN A 661 -19.66 8.87 -16.75
N VAL A 662 -18.41 9.13 -16.37
CA VAL A 662 -17.52 8.18 -15.70
C VAL A 662 -17.52 8.52 -14.21
N VAL A 663 -17.83 7.54 -13.37
CA VAL A 663 -17.94 7.71 -11.91
C VAL A 663 -17.14 6.63 -11.20
N ALA A 664 -16.72 6.88 -9.95
CA ALA A 664 -16.10 5.83 -9.13
C ALA A 664 -17.10 4.68 -8.93
N PHE A 665 -16.64 3.43 -8.99
CA PHE A 665 -17.50 2.24 -8.88
C PHE A 665 -18.37 2.25 -7.62
N ARG A 666 -17.82 2.69 -6.47
CA ARG A 666 -18.57 2.86 -5.21
C ARG A 666 -19.71 3.87 -5.32
N GLN A 667 -19.59 4.86 -6.20
CA GLN A 667 -20.60 5.89 -6.42
C GLN A 667 -21.58 5.51 -7.54
N LEU A 668 -21.32 4.46 -8.32
CA LEU A 668 -22.14 4.08 -9.48
C LEU A 668 -23.61 3.83 -9.10
N GLU A 669 -23.87 3.16 -7.99
CA GLU A 669 -25.24 2.90 -7.53
C GLU A 669 -25.96 4.18 -7.10
N ARG A 670 -25.26 5.08 -6.38
CA ARG A 670 -25.80 6.40 -6.03
C ARG A 670 -26.06 7.22 -7.29
N HIS A 671 -25.14 7.19 -8.24
CA HIS A 671 -25.29 7.86 -9.53
C HIS A 671 -26.56 7.35 -10.25
N HIS A 672 -26.76 6.04 -10.39
CA HIS A 672 -27.97 5.47 -11.02
C HIS A 672 -29.27 5.84 -10.31
N ARG A 673 -29.25 5.98 -8.98
CA ARG A 673 -30.46 6.29 -8.18
C ARG A 673 -30.82 7.77 -8.15
N VAL A 674 -29.83 8.67 -8.12
CA VAL A 674 -30.05 10.08 -7.78
C VAL A 674 -29.60 11.02 -8.90
N GLU A 675 -28.43 10.80 -9.49
CA GLU A 675 -27.75 11.79 -10.33
C GLU A 675 -27.96 11.52 -11.83
N CYS A 676 -28.10 10.27 -12.24
CA CYS A 676 -28.17 9.88 -13.64
C CYS A 676 -29.39 10.49 -14.33
N VAL A 677 -29.17 11.09 -15.50
CA VAL A 677 -30.21 11.69 -16.36
C VAL A 677 -31.16 10.63 -16.93
N HIS A 678 -30.68 9.40 -17.07
CA HIS A 678 -31.45 8.26 -17.56
C HIS A 678 -32.05 7.39 -16.45
N ARG A 679 -31.97 7.83 -15.19
CA ARG A 679 -32.59 7.12 -14.07
C ARG A 679 -34.11 7.02 -14.26
N LEU A 680 -34.67 5.91 -13.78
CA LEU A 680 -36.11 5.70 -13.79
C LEU A 680 -36.74 6.36 -12.56
N VAL A 681 -37.72 7.22 -12.79
CA VAL A 681 -38.50 7.89 -11.74
C VAL A 681 -39.98 7.59 -11.90
N VAL A 682 -40.71 7.61 -10.79
CA VAL A 682 -42.17 7.49 -10.77
C VAL A 682 -42.76 8.90 -10.87
N CYS A 683 -43.87 9.05 -11.59
CA CYS A 683 -44.62 10.31 -11.64
C CYS A 683 -45.00 10.79 -10.23
N LYS A 684 -44.77 12.07 -9.93
CA LYS A 684 -45.10 12.69 -8.63
C LYS A 684 -46.59 12.96 -8.44
N GLU A 685 -47.38 12.93 -9.52
CA GLU A 685 -48.82 13.16 -9.45
C GLU A 685 -49.54 11.96 -8.84
N VAL A 686 -50.29 12.22 -7.77
CA VAL A 686 -51.06 11.20 -7.05
C VAL A 686 -52.04 10.51 -8.03
N GLY A 687 -51.87 9.19 -8.17
CA GLY A 687 -52.68 8.34 -9.04
C GLY A 687 -52.20 8.19 -10.49
N CYS A 688 -51.00 8.68 -10.87
CA CYS A 688 -50.43 8.41 -12.19
C CYS A 688 -49.55 7.14 -12.23
N GLU A 689 -48.75 6.88 -11.19
CA GLU A 689 -47.87 5.70 -10.97
C GLU A 689 -46.93 5.28 -12.12
N ARG A 690 -46.91 6.01 -13.23
CA ARG A 690 -46.11 5.69 -14.41
C ARG A 690 -44.62 5.90 -14.12
N VAL A 691 -43.82 4.95 -14.57
CA VAL A 691 -42.36 5.00 -14.51
C VAL A 691 -41.81 5.50 -15.84
N PHE A 692 -40.91 6.47 -15.82
CA PHE A 692 -40.27 7.04 -17.01
C PHE A 692 -38.83 7.48 -16.71
N ARG A 693 -38.03 7.75 -17.75
CA ARG A 693 -36.66 8.27 -17.58
C ARG A 693 -36.73 9.73 -17.13
N TRP A 694 -35.88 10.15 -16.19
CA TRP A 694 -35.87 11.54 -15.72
C TRP A 694 -35.75 12.56 -16.85
N SER A 695 -34.95 12.28 -17.89
CA SER A 695 -34.84 13.11 -19.09
C SER A 695 -36.17 13.37 -19.81
N SER A 696 -37.16 12.49 -19.68
CA SER A 696 -38.49 12.63 -20.27
C SER A 696 -39.55 13.16 -19.29
N GLU A 697 -39.17 13.70 -18.12
CA GLU A 697 -40.13 14.23 -17.12
C GLU A 697 -41.02 15.31 -17.72
N ALA A 698 -40.44 16.29 -18.41
CA ALA A 698 -41.21 17.38 -19.03
C ALA A 698 -42.18 16.87 -20.11
N GLN A 699 -41.74 15.91 -20.92
CA GLN A 699 -42.60 15.30 -21.94
C GLN A 699 -43.77 14.55 -21.29
N HIS A 700 -43.47 13.73 -20.28
CA HIS A 700 -44.50 13.01 -19.55
C HIS A 700 -45.53 13.95 -18.92
N LEU A 701 -45.08 14.99 -18.20
CA LEU A 701 -45.98 15.92 -17.50
C LEU A 701 -46.87 16.72 -18.46
N HIS A 702 -46.33 17.20 -19.59
CA HIS A 702 -47.06 18.06 -20.51
C HIS A 702 -47.88 17.32 -21.58
N GLN A 703 -47.58 16.05 -21.87
CA GLN A 703 -48.24 15.33 -22.98
C GLN A 703 -48.94 14.04 -22.52
N ASP A 704 -48.37 13.32 -21.56
CA ASP A 704 -48.83 11.97 -21.21
C ASP A 704 -49.58 11.89 -19.87
N CYS A 705 -49.28 12.78 -18.92
CA CYS A 705 -49.80 12.70 -17.56
C CYS A 705 -51.19 13.32 -17.47
N ALA A 706 -52.23 12.51 -17.68
CA ALA A 706 -53.62 12.95 -17.57
C ALA A 706 -53.94 13.66 -16.24
N ARG A 707 -53.31 13.24 -15.13
CA ARG A 707 -53.48 13.86 -13.80
C ARG A 707 -52.89 15.27 -13.76
N HIS A 708 -51.69 15.45 -14.30
CA HIS A 708 -51.03 16.75 -14.36
C HIS A 708 -51.82 17.71 -15.26
N LEU A 709 -52.22 17.25 -16.45
CA LEU A 709 -53.02 18.02 -17.40
C LEU A 709 -54.37 18.47 -16.81
N TYR A 710 -55.05 17.56 -16.10
CA TYR A 710 -56.30 17.90 -15.42
C TYR A 710 -56.11 18.94 -14.31
N ARG A 711 -55.02 18.83 -13.54
CA ARG A 711 -54.69 19.83 -12.51
C ARG A 711 -54.42 21.20 -13.15
N ASP A 712 -53.64 21.25 -14.23
CA ASP A 712 -53.35 22.48 -14.96
C ASP A 712 -54.63 23.09 -15.54
N GLU A 713 -55.55 22.26 -16.05
CA GLU A 713 -56.86 22.72 -16.51
C GLU A 713 -57.70 23.31 -15.37
N LEU A 714 -57.71 22.68 -14.19
CA LEU A 714 -58.39 23.22 -13.00
C LEU A 714 -57.81 24.56 -12.57
N VAL A 715 -56.49 24.70 -12.58
CA VAL A 715 -55.79 25.96 -12.26
C VAL A 715 -56.16 27.04 -13.29
N ARG A 716 -56.14 26.73 -14.60
CA ARG A 716 -56.59 27.66 -15.64
C ARG A 716 -58.04 28.09 -15.42
N ARG A 717 -58.97 27.14 -15.23
CA ARG A 717 -60.40 27.45 -14.96
C ARG A 717 -60.58 28.30 -13.70
N TYR A 718 -59.76 28.10 -12.68
CA TYR A 718 -59.78 28.92 -11.47
C TYR A 718 -59.37 30.36 -11.75
N HIS A 719 -58.31 30.56 -12.53
CA HIS A 719 -57.86 31.89 -12.96
C HIS A 719 -58.89 32.57 -13.89
N ASP A 720 -59.41 31.86 -14.90
CA ASP A 720 -60.43 32.39 -15.83
C ASP A 720 -61.69 32.90 -15.10
N LYS A 721 -62.14 32.17 -14.07
CA LYS A 721 -63.29 32.60 -13.26
C LYS A 721 -63.04 33.87 -12.47
N ARG A 722 -61.78 34.16 -12.12
CA ARG A 722 -61.35 35.33 -11.33
C ARG A 722 -60.85 36.47 -12.18
N GLU A 723 -60.67 36.25 -13.47
CA GLU A 723 -60.28 37.27 -14.44
C GLU A 723 -61.27 38.45 -14.39
N LEU A 724 -60.72 39.66 -14.32
CA LEU A 724 -61.50 40.90 -14.34
C LEU A 724 -61.82 41.25 -15.79
N VAL A 725 -63.09 41.10 -16.16
CA VAL A 725 -63.58 41.36 -17.52
C VAL A 725 -64.48 42.59 -17.49
N LYS A 726 -64.49 43.38 -18.58
CA LYS A 726 -65.40 44.52 -18.75
C LYS A 726 -66.86 44.03 -18.77
N CYS A 727 -67.75 44.78 -18.12
CA CYS A 727 -69.18 44.46 -18.12
C CYS A 727 -69.77 44.39 -19.54
N ILE A 728 -70.54 43.33 -19.82
CA ILE A 728 -71.20 43.09 -21.12
C ILE A 728 -72.21 44.20 -21.46
N LEU A 729 -72.84 44.79 -20.44
CA LEU A 729 -73.78 45.91 -20.58
C LEU A 729 -73.08 47.29 -20.65
N ASN A 730 -71.75 47.32 -20.82
CA ASN A 730 -70.92 48.52 -20.99
C ASN A 730 -71.14 49.60 -19.90
N CYS A 731 -71.24 49.19 -18.63
CA CYS A 731 -71.33 50.11 -17.49
C CYS A 731 -69.98 50.65 -16.99
N ALA A 732 -68.89 50.41 -17.74
CA ALA A 732 -67.50 50.76 -17.44
C ALA A 732 -66.86 50.10 -16.20
N GLN A 733 -67.57 49.21 -15.49
CA GLN A 733 -67.01 48.45 -14.37
C GLN A 733 -66.28 47.17 -14.83
N LEU A 734 -65.14 46.88 -14.21
CA LEU A 734 -64.44 45.60 -14.31
C LEU A 734 -64.98 44.64 -13.24
N VAL A 735 -65.48 43.50 -13.68
CA VAL A 735 -66.14 42.51 -12.80
C VAL A 735 -65.46 41.17 -12.97
N GLN A 736 -65.22 40.46 -11.86
CA GLN A 736 -64.71 39.10 -11.95
C GLN A 736 -65.70 38.25 -12.75
N ARG A 737 -65.20 37.49 -13.73
CA ARG A 737 -66.03 36.74 -14.68
C ARG A 737 -67.11 35.89 -14.00
N ARG A 738 -66.79 35.26 -12.86
CA ARG A 738 -67.75 34.48 -12.03
C ARG A 738 -68.95 35.28 -11.50
N PHE A 739 -68.80 36.58 -11.29
CA PHE A 739 -69.85 37.47 -10.77
C PHE A 739 -70.54 38.29 -11.87
N MET A 740 -70.15 38.12 -13.13
CA MET A 740 -70.74 38.83 -14.26
C MET A 740 -72.28 38.65 -14.34
N PRO A 741 -72.86 37.45 -14.14
CA PRO A 741 -74.31 37.29 -14.15
C PRO A 741 -74.99 38.10 -13.04
N LEU A 742 -74.49 38.01 -11.81
CA LEU A 742 -75.04 38.74 -10.67
C LEU A 742 -74.98 40.26 -10.91
N HIS A 743 -73.83 40.74 -11.38
CA HIS A 743 -73.63 42.14 -11.71
C HIS A 743 -74.66 42.60 -12.76
N CYS A 744 -74.78 41.92 -13.90
CA CYS A 744 -75.68 42.30 -14.98
C CYS A 744 -77.16 42.32 -14.57
N HIS A 745 -77.61 41.38 -13.73
CA HIS A 745 -79.02 41.25 -13.36
C HIS A 745 -79.45 42.18 -12.22
N SER A 746 -78.56 42.46 -11.26
CA SER A 746 -78.98 43.12 -10.00
C SER A 746 -78.27 44.44 -9.72
N GLN A 747 -76.99 44.56 -10.10
CA GLN A 747 -76.15 45.69 -9.67
C GLN A 747 -75.86 46.67 -10.80
N CYS A 748 -75.94 46.23 -12.06
CA CYS A 748 -75.57 47.05 -13.21
C CYS A 748 -76.54 48.23 -13.37
N VAL A 749 -75.97 49.42 -13.54
CA VAL A 749 -76.72 50.66 -13.83
C VAL A 749 -77.37 50.66 -15.21
N ASN A 750 -76.82 49.87 -16.13
CA ASN A 750 -77.35 49.68 -17.48
C ASN A 750 -78.29 48.47 -17.59
N ARG A 751 -78.65 47.81 -16.47
CA ARG A 751 -79.62 46.69 -16.51
C ARG A 751 -80.99 47.18 -16.95
N LEU A 752 -81.77 46.30 -17.57
CA LEU A 752 -83.17 46.59 -17.89
C LEU A 752 -84.05 46.30 -16.69
N VAL A 753 -84.92 47.24 -16.33
CA VAL A 753 -85.92 47.13 -15.26
C VAL A 753 -87.28 47.54 -15.81
N THR A 754 -88.34 46.88 -15.35
CA THR A 754 -89.71 47.27 -15.69
C THR A 754 -90.17 48.45 -14.85
N CYS A 755 -91.06 49.28 -15.39
CA CYS A 755 -91.70 50.35 -14.64
C CYS A 755 -92.47 49.77 -13.42
N PRO A 756 -92.33 50.33 -12.21
CA PRO A 756 -93.04 49.89 -11.00
C PRO A 756 -94.57 49.91 -11.12
N TRP A 757 -95.10 50.76 -11.99
CA TRP A 757 -96.53 50.85 -12.24
C TRP A 757 -96.95 49.83 -13.28
N THR A 758 -97.74 48.84 -12.86
CA THR A 758 -98.13 47.68 -13.67
C THR A 758 -98.91 48.06 -14.93
N ASP A 759 -99.60 49.21 -14.92
CA ASP A 759 -100.34 49.76 -16.04
C ASP A 759 -99.46 50.55 -17.04
N CYS A 760 -98.19 50.83 -16.72
CA CYS A 760 -97.25 51.42 -17.68
C CYS A 760 -96.54 50.36 -18.53
N GLY A 761 -96.13 49.23 -17.93
CA GLY A 761 -95.53 48.08 -18.63
C GLY A 761 -94.18 48.29 -19.33
N GLU A 762 -93.64 49.51 -19.42
CA GLU A 762 -92.39 49.78 -20.15
C GLU A 762 -91.13 49.23 -19.46
N THR A 763 -90.23 48.62 -20.24
CA THR A 763 -88.87 48.23 -19.80
C THR A 763 -87.87 49.34 -20.11
N ILE A 764 -87.19 49.83 -19.07
CA ILE A 764 -86.29 50.99 -19.14
C ILE A 764 -84.93 50.60 -18.58
N VAL A 765 -83.87 51.26 -19.03
CA VAL A 765 -82.53 51.12 -18.43
C VAL A 765 -82.56 51.68 -17.00
N ALA A 766 -82.04 50.95 -16.01
CA ALA A 766 -82.17 51.28 -14.59
C ALA A 766 -81.72 52.70 -14.23
N LYS A 767 -80.62 53.20 -14.82
CA LYS A 767 -80.15 54.59 -14.62
C LYS A 767 -81.15 55.66 -15.08
N SER A 768 -82.04 55.33 -16.01
CA SER A 768 -83.04 56.23 -16.59
C SER A 768 -84.43 56.08 -15.96
N LEU A 769 -84.61 55.12 -15.04
CA LEU A 769 -85.91 54.85 -14.41
C LEU A 769 -86.48 56.08 -13.71
N THR A 770 -85.65 56.84 -12.99
CA THR A 770 -86.09 58.07 -12.30
C THR A 770 -86.61 59.12 -13.29
N ARG A 771 -85.95 59.27 -14.45
CA ARG A 771 -86.39 60.20 -15.49
C ARG A 771 -87.73 59.74 -16.09
N HIS A 772 -87.86 58.45 -16.39
CA HIS A 772 -89.11 57.88 -16.89
C HIS A 772 -90.25 58.14 -15.90
N LEU A 773 -90.07 57.78 -14.62
CA LEU A 773 -91.05 57.99 -13.56
C LEU A 773 -91.40 59.45 -13.32
N GLN A 774 -90.59 60.43 -13.74
CA GLN A 774 -90.90 61.84 -13.58
C GLN A 774 -91.59 62.42 -14.82
N ARG A 775 -91.10 62.13 -16.02
CA ARG A 775 -91.43 62.88 -17.25
C ARG A 775 -92.12 62.06 -18.33
N GLU A 776 -91.86 60.75 -18.39
CA GLU A 776 -92.22 59.93 -19.57
C GLU A 776 -93.25 58.83 -19.22
N CYS A 777 -93.48 58.55 -17.93
CA CYS A 777 -94.39 57.48 -17.51
C CYS A 777 -95.87 57.85 -17.71
N HIS A 778 -96.56 57.06 -18.53
CA HIS A 778 -97.97 57.23 -18.91
C HIS A 778 -98.98 56.43 -18.04
N SER A 779 -98.56 55.92 -16.88
CA SER A 779 -99.44 55.19 -15.94
C SER A 779 -100.63 56.06 -15.50
N GLN A 780 -101.85 55.56 -15.76
CA GLN A 780 -103.09 56.20 -15.34
C GLN A 780 -103.23 56.18 -13.81
N SER A 781 -102.75 55.11 -13.16
CA SER A 781 -102.73 54.95 -11.72
C SER A 781 -101.91 56.04 -11.04
N ARG A 782 -100.72 56.34 -11.59
CA ARG A 782 -99.85 57.43 -11.10
C ARG A 782 -100.51 58.81 -11.27
N VAL A 783 -101.19 59.06 -12.39
CA VAL A 783 -101.89 60.34 -12.61
C VAL A 783 -103.05 60.48 -11.62
N ASN A 784 -103.83 59.42 -11.41
CA ASN A 784 -104.93 59.41 -10.45
C ASN A 784 -104.42 59.62 -9.02
N GLU A 785 -103.32 58.96 -8.63
CA GLU A 785 -102.69 59.16 -7.31
C GLU A 785 -102.19 60.59 -7.14
N ARG A 786 -101.51 61.17 -8.15
CA ARG A 786 -101.10 62.59 -8.10
C ARG A 786 -102.29 63.53 -7.97
N GLN A 787 -103.38 63.28 -8.70
CA GLN A 787 -104.60 64.08 -8.58
C GLN A 787 -105.28 63.89 -7.21
N MET A 788 -105.24 62.69 -6.64
CA MET A 788 -105.75 62.43 -5.29
C MET A 788 -104.92 63.19 -4.25
N VAL A 789 -103.60 63.15 -4.34
CA VAL A 789 -102.68 63.89 -3.47
C VAL A 789 -102.86 65.40 -3.65
N GLU A 790 -103.05 65.89 -4.87
CA GLU A 790 -103.29 67.31 -5.11
C GLU A 790 -104.66 67.76 -4.58
N LYS A 791 -105.72 66.95 -4.75
CA LYS A 791 -107.04 67.20 -4.15
C LYS A 791 -106.98 67.15 -2.63
N ALA A 792 -106.22 66.22 -2.03
CA ALA A 792 -105.99 66.17 -0.60
C ALA A 792 -105.27 67.42 -0.09
N ARG A 793 -104.20 67.87 -0.80
CA ARG A 793 -103.50 69.12 -0.50
C ARG A 793 -104.39 70.35 -0.65
N ARG A 794 -105.30 70.39 -1.64
CA ARG A 794 -106.28 71.48 -1.79
C ARG A 794 -107.31 71.48 -0.67
N ARG A 795 -107.82 70.31 -0.26
CA ARG A 795 -108.73 70.19 0.91
C ARG A 795 -108.04 70.65 2.19
N GLN A 796 -106.76 70.32 2.36
CA GLN A 796 -105.99 70.74 3.53
C GLN A 796 -105.75 72.26 3.54
N LYS A 797 -105.37 72.86 2.41
CA LYS A 797 -105.29 74.33 2.28
C LYS A 797 -106.63 75.04 2.49
N ALA A 798 -107.74 74.43 2.06
CA ALA A 798 -109.08 74.99 2.26
C ALA A 798 -109.50 74.92 3.74
N LYS A 799 -109.11 73.85 4.45
CA LYS A 799 -109.32 73.72 5.90
C LYS A 799 -108.48 74.74 6.69
N GLU A 800 -107.22 74.91 6.31
CA GLU A 800 -106.32 75.92 6.88
C GLU A 800 -106.80 77.36 6.61
N ALA A 801 -107.45 77.62 5.47
CA ALA A 801 -108.04 78.93 5.17
C ALA A 801 -109.34 79.21 5.96
N ALA A 802 -110.18 78.18 6.19
CA ALA A 802 -111.38 78.30 7.01
C ALA A 802 -111.06 78.51 8.50
N GLU A 803 -110.02 77.83 9.01
CA GLU A 803 -109.50 78.05 10.37
C GLU A 803 -108.93 79.48 10.55
N GLN A 804 -108.39 80.11 9.48
CA GLN A 804 -107.93 81.51 9.49
C GLN A 804 -109.05 82.57 9.38
N GLU A 805 -110.22 82.23 8.82
CA GLU A 805 -111.40 83.11 8.82
C GLU A 805 -112.13 83.07 10.18
N GLU A 806 -112.22 81.91 10.83
CA GLU A 806 -112.75 81.78 12.21
C GLU A 806 -111.89 82.53 13.24
N GLU A 807 -110.56 82.63 13.05
CA GLU A 807 -109.68 83.46 13.89
C GLU A 807 -109.84 84.98 13.65
N LYS A 808 -110.40 85.41 12.51
CA LYS A 808 -110.65 86.84 12.22
C LYS A 808 -112.01 87.35 12.74
N GLU A 809 -113.05 86.53 12.76
CA GLU A 809 -114.38 86.92 13.31
C GLU A 809 -114.36 87.06 14.84
N GLN A 810 -113.42 86.40 15.53
CA GLN A 810 -113.14 86.66 16.96
C GLN A 810 -112.45 88.02 17.22
N GLY A 811 -112.18 88.78 16.15
CA GLY A 811 -111.69 90.17 16.19
C GLY A 811 -112.76 91.26 16.10
N GLU A 812 -114.07 90.92 16.12
CA GLU A 812 -115.16 91.90 16.26
C GLU A 812 -116.05 91.65 17.51
N CYS A 813 -115.48 91.12 18.58
CA CYS A 813 -116.08 91.17 19.93
C CYS A 813 -115.13 91.80 20.95
#